data_AF-A0A1Y3G1C5-F1
#
_entry.id   AF-A0A1Y3G1C5-F1
#
_cell.length_a   1.000
_cell.length_b   1.000
_cell.length_c   1.000
_cell.angle_alpha   90.00
_cell.angle_beta   90.00
_cell.angle_gamma   90.00
#
_symmetry.space_group_name_H-M   'P 1'
#
loop_
_entity.id
_entity.type
_entity.pdbx_description
1 polymer ?
#
loop_
_entity_poly.entity_id
_entity_poly.type
_entity_poly.pdbx_seq_one_letter_code
_entity_poly.pdbx_strand_id
1 'polypeptide(L)'
;MLSGATATVTSGGTIAGATIGSGGVITASSGGSVTSTFIGSGGTLNYFSGGFGNLNDLNAGGTFNLARNFIANHNRYLTASSGAVINVLSGGALSGGDALSGGTINLSSGGVASGTIVSGGGTLAVLGVTSATSILSGGAVTALSGGTVASSNISSGGELTVSAGAVTTYTTLLAGGTLNVGNNFAANHSASKLAVSGGAINVLSGGVLSGGDAGNSGTITVSGNGSAVSTFISSGGVLDITSGGIAMTTAVSGGGSVYVASGGTVGDTTISSGAILTADAGSVISGNIITTSGATVTIPSTAGGTVTLNGDDNNSLIITGQGNPNTVIMGFSEKSGTGITDGVTFESVKTDDVVTVQYPDENHVMFTLKDGSTVTVNIVGVKSVGYKLASTTDDDLIYEICFLAGALIETPDGTVAVQNLREGDDILTWQNGVASSNKISWAGRAHRFISRGKSHDEAGYPVRIVKDAVAPGVPFEDLLVTSEHCLFFENRFIPARMLVNGRSIFYDTSFASYEYFHIETEDHSVIMANGMLTESYLDTGNRHVFRQDTNVITLSPRAKLWEEDAAAVLDVSREFAEPLFHRLNERAGEMGLDFNGHMPALTTDADLHLIAGNNMLIRPARQVGNKVIFMLPACVGEVIIASRSGRPADAVGPYIDDRRNLGVLVGQITLMEASGTSVIDMHLREDSAGGWSGLEHPACRWTTGRAHLSLCRSNPDTVGLLSVEVISAGPYLLEGDVTKGSLTA
;
A
#
# COMPACT_ATOMS: atom_id res chain seq x y z
N MET A 1 -22.04 -14.14 -55.06
CA MET A 1 -20.75 -13.99 -54.35
C MET A 1 -19.97 -12.87 -55.01
N LEU A 2 -19.50 -11.88 -54.26
CA LEU A 2 -18.64 -10.79 -54.76
C LEU A 2 -17.23 -10.98 -54.19
N SER A 3 -16.22 -11.07 -55.04
CA SER A 3 -14.80 -11.02 -54.66
C SER A 3 -14.08 -10.15 -55.68
N GLY A 4 -13.34 -9.15 -55.20
CA GLY A 4 -12.73 -8.10 -56.03
C GLY A 4 -13.72 -7.21 -56.81
N ALA A 5 -15.03 -7.33 -56.55
CA ALA A 5 -16.09 -6.66 -57.30
C ALA A 5 -16.90 -5.72 -56.39
N THR A 6 -17.39 -4.61 -56.97
CA THR A 6 -18.20 -3.59 -56.27
C THR A 6 -19.64 -3.59 -56.80
N ALA A 7 -20.62 -3.57 -55.91
CA ALA A 7 -22.03 -3.34 -56.25
C ALA A 7 -22.61 -2.17 -55.46
N THR A 8 -23.39 -1.33 -56.13
CA THR A 8 -24.13 -0.22 -55.49
C THR A 8 -25.63 -0.47 -55.62
N VAL A 9 -26.33 -0.48 -54.50
CA VAL A 9 -27.78 -0.64 -54.42
C VAL A 9 -28.41 0.73 -54.18
N THR A 10 -29.21 1.20 -55.12
CA THR A 10 -29.91 2.50 -55.06
C THR A 10 -31.41 2.30 -54.77
N SER A 11 -32.16 3.40 -54.67
CA SER A 11 -33.59 3.40 -54.37
C SER A 11 -34.39 2.36 -55.14
N GLY A 12 -35.09 1.47 -54.41
CA GLY A 12 -35.90 0.38 -54.95
C GLY A 12 -35.11 -0.88 -55.35
N GLY A 13 -33.78 -0.82 -55.38
CA GLY A 13 -32.92 -1.98 -55.58
C GLY A 13 -32.83 -2.86 -54.32
N THR A 14 -32.74 -4.17 -54.51
CA THR A 14 -32.56 -5.13 -53.41
C THR A 14 -31.48 -6.16 -53.74
N ILE A 15 -30.56 -6.39 -52.81
CA ILE A 15 -29.67 -7.55 -52.78
C ILE A 15 -30.03 -8.36 -51.53
N ALA A 16 -30.28 -9.65 -51.70
CA ALA A 16 -30.58 -10.58 -50.60
C ALA A 16 -29.69 -11.83 -50.72
N GLY A 17 -29.20 -12.36 -49.60
CA GLY A 17 -28.46 -13.63 -49.61
C GLY A 17 -27.05 -13.54 -50.20
N ALA A 18 -26.46 -12.35 -50.27
CA ALA A 18 -25.15 -12.18 -50.89
C ALA A 18 -24.02 -12.69 -49.98
N THR A 19 -22.91 -13.09 -50.60
CA THR A 19 -21.64 -13.38 -49.90
C THR A 19 -20.60 -12.43 -50.42
N ILE A 20 -20.01 -11.62 -49.55
CA ILE A 20 -18.92 -10.69 -49.86
C ILE A 20 -17.62 -11.34 -49.37
N GLY A 21 -16.76 -11.74 -50.29
CA GLY A 21 -15.42 -12.25 -50.00
C GLY A 21 -14.35 -11.17 -50.17
N SER A 22 -13.08 -11.59 -50.16
CA SER A 22 -11.93 -10.70 -50.24
C SER A 22 -12.02 -9.71 -51.41
N GLY A 23 -11.83 -8.42 -51.10
CA GLY A 23 -11.88 -7.30 -52.03
C GLY A 23 -13.28 -6.98 -52.58
N GLY A 24 -14.32 -7.72 -52.18
CA GLY A 24 -15.69 -7.44 -52.56
C GLY A 24 -16.27 -6.28 -51.76
N VAL A 25 -17.05 -5.43 -52.42
CA VAL A 25 -17.70 -4.28 -51.78
C VAL A 25 -19.17 -4.21 -52.18
N ILE A 26 -20.08 -4.11 -51.21
CA ILE A 26 -21.47 -3.72 -51.46
C ILE A 26 -21.72 -2.38 -50.78
N THR A 27 -22.36 -1.46 -51.49
CA THR A 27 -22.78 -0.16 -50.96
C THR A 27 -24.27 0.02 -51.15
N ALA A 28 -25.03 0.06 -50.06
CA ALA A 28 -26.43 0.44 -50.05
C ALA A 28 -26.54 1.97 -49.88
N SER A 29 -27.07 2.65 -50.88
CA SER A 29 -27.38 4.09 -50.87
C SER A 29 -28.85 4.32 -50.50
N SER A 30 -29.29 5.59 -50.48
CA SER A 30 -30.68 5.97 -50.18
C SER A 30 -31.73 5.11 -50.88
N GLY A 31 -32.58 4.46 -50.09
CA GLY A 31 -33.68 3.59 -50.54
C GLY A 31 -33.25 2.22 -51.08
N GLY A 32 -31.96 1.90 -51.10
CA GLY A 32 -31.44 0.58 -51.47
C GLY A 32 -31.49 -0.40 -50.30
N SER A 33 -31.85 -1.66 -50.60
CA SER A 33 -31.95 -2.71 -49.60
C SER A 33 -30.89 -3.80 -49.74
N VAL A 34 -30.18 -4.10 -48.64
CA VAL A 34 -29.27 -5.25 -48.58
C VAL A 34 -29.67 -6.13 -47.39
N THR A 35 -29.90 -7.42 -47.60
CA THR A 35 -30.38 -8.32 -46.54
C THR A 35 -29.72 -9.68 -46.61
N SER A 36 -29.71 -10.43 -45.50
CA SER A 36 -29.19 -11.82 -45.47
C SER A 36 -27.77 -11.96 -46.04
N THR A 37 -26.92 -10.94 -45.86
CA THR A 37 -25.58 -10.89 -46.48
C THR A 37 -24.51 -11.40 -45.54
N PHE A 38 -23.71 -12.33 -46.03
CA PHE A 38 -22.51 -12.85 -45.36
C PHE A 38 -21.31 -11.99 -45.74
N ILE A 39 -20.66 -11.36 -44.75
CA ILE A 39 -19.44 -10.57 -44.94
C ILE A 39 -18.26 -11.41 -44.46
N GLY A 40 -17.55 -12.03 -45.40
CA GLY A 40 -16.36 -12.83 -45.14
C GLY A 40 -15.09 -11.98 -45.05
N SER A 41 -13.96 -12.66 -44.81
CA SER A 41 -12.64 -12.03 -44.69
C SER A 41 -12.30 -11.15 -45.90
N GLY A 42 -11.95 -9.89 -45.63
CA GLY A 42 -11.62 -8.88 -46.64
C GLY A 42 -12.81 -8.34 -47.44
N GLY A 43 -14.04 -8.75 -47.12
CA GLY A 43 -15.26 -8.20 -47.69
C GLY A 43 -15.74 -6.96 -46.95
N THR A 44 -16.36 -6.02 -47.67
CA THR A 44 -16.90 -4.77 -47.10
C THR A 44 -18.37 -4.56 -47.46
N LEU A 45 -19.19 -4.22 -46.46
CA LEU A 45 -20.56 -3.75 -46.67
C LEU A 45 -20.72 -2.33 -46.09
N ASN A 46 -21.19 -1.40 -46.93
CA ASN A 46 -21.45 -0.02 -46.57
C ASN A 46 -22.96 0.28 -46.61
N TYR A 47 -23.51 0.84 -45.53
CA TYR A 47 -24.81 1.52 -45.55
C TYR A 47 -24.62 3.02 -45.49
N PHE A 48 -24.98 3.72 -46.58
CA PHE A 48 -24.94 5.18 -46.68
C PHE A 48 -26.35 5.77 -46.86
N SER A 49 -26.55 6.94 -46.26
CA SER A 49 -27.70 7.85 -46.40
C SER A 49 -29.05 7.20 -46.75
N GLY A 50 -29.67 6.47 -45.81
CA GLY A 50 -31.04 5.96 -45.98
C GLY A 50 -31.17 4.61 -46.70
N GLY A 51 -30.07 3.88 -46.92
CA GLY A 51 -30.14 2.44 -47.19
C GLY A 51 -30.62 1.66 -45.96
N PHE A 52 -31.39 0.59 -46.17
CA PHE A 52 -31.96 -0.22 -45.09
C PHE A 52 -31.71 -1.71 -45.31
N GLY A 53 -31.63 -2.51 -44.25
CA GLY A 53 -31.29 -3.92 -44.37
C GLY A 53 -31.41 -4.70 -43.08
N ASN A 54 -31.57 -6.02 -43.19
CA ASN A 54 -31.80 -6.95 -42.08
C ASN A 54 -30.95 -8.22 -42.25
N LEU A 55 -30.51 -8.82 -41.13
CA LEU A 55 -29.77 -10.10 -41.07
C LEU A 55 -28.46 -10.09 -41.88
N ASN A 56 -27.41 -9.42 -41.43
CA ASN A 56 -26.10 -9.55 -42.08
C ASN A 56 -25.10 -10.16 -41.10
N ASP A 57 -24.53 -11.32 -41.47
CA ASP A 57 -23.59 -12.05 -40.64
C ASP A 57 -22.17 -11.55 -40.93
N LEU A 58 -21.59 -10.84 -39.97
CA LEU A 58 -20.22 -10.37 -40.02
C LEU A 58 -19.29 -11.47 -39.52
N ASN A 59 -18.42 -11.99 -40.40
CA ASN A 59 -17.46 -13.04 -40.06
C ASN A 59 -16.03 -12.49 -39.94
N ALA A 60 -15.13 -13.35 -39.47
CA ALA A 60 -13.71 -13.06 -39.24
C ALA A 60 -13.07 -12.25 -40.40
N GLY A 61 -12.55 -11.06 -40.07
CA GLY A 61 -11.86 -10.18 -41.01
C GLY A 61 -12.76 -9.40 -41.99
N GLY A 62 -14.09 -9.44 -41.84
CA GLY A 62 -15.03 -8.63 -42.61
C GLY A 62 -15.15 -7.20 -42.07
N THR A 63 -15.56 -6.24 -42.91
CA THR A 63 -15.80 -4.84 -42.50
C THR A 63 -17.24 -4.41 -42.75
N PHE A 64 -17.86 -3.78 -41.74
CA PHE A 64 -19.22 -3.26 -41.82
C PHE A 64 -19.27 -1.78 -41.44
N ASN A 65 -19.75 -0.93 -42.35
CA ASN A 65 -19.79 0.53 -42.18
C ASN A 65 -21.24 1.03 -42.12
N LEU A 66 -21.63 1.69 -41.03
CA LEU A 66 -22.96 2.27 -40.79
C LEU A 66 -22.89 3.81 -40.84
N ALA A 67 -23.69 4.46 -41.69
CA ALA A 67 -23.85 5.93 -41.71
C ALA A 67 -25.32 6.35 -41.61
N ARG A 68 -25.61 7.67 -41.78
CA ARG A 68 -26.92 8.31 -41.58
C ARG A 68 -28.16 7.47 -41.92
N ASN A 69 -29.12 7.46 -40.98
CA ASN A 69 -30.48 6.89 -41.07
C ASN A 69 -30.57 5.36 -41.11
N PHE A 70 -29.48 4.65 -40.77
CA PHE A 70 -29.56 3.22 -40.49
C PHE A 70 -29.78 2.99 -38.99
N ILE A 71 -30.90 2.38 -38.63
CA ILE A 71 -31.20 1.89 -37.28
C ILE A 71 -31.13 0.37 -37.33
N ALA A 72 -30.07 -0.22 -36.78
CA ALA A 72 -30.02 -1.65 -36.54
C ALA A 72 -30.99 -2.02 -35.39
N ASN A 73 -32.28 -2.13 -35.67
CA ASN A 73 -33.24 -2.71 -34.72
C ASN A 73 -33.13 -4.24 -34.84
N HIS A 74 -32.28 -4.89 -34.02
CA HIS A 74 -32.19 -6.35 -34.03
C HIS A 74 -32.47 -6.97 -32.65
N ASN A 75 -33.24 -8.07 -32.69
CA ASN A 75 -33.37 -9.07 -31.62
C ASN A 75 -32.17 -10.05 -31.56
N ARG A 76 -31.07 -9.77 -32.28
CA ARG A 76 -29.81 -10.53 -32.27
C ARG A 76 -28.65 -9.56 -32.50
N TYR A 77 -27.75 -9.46 -31.53
CA TYR A 77 -26.67 -8.46 -31.50
C TYR A 77 -25.71 -8.63 -32.69
N LEU A 78 -25.32 -7.52 -33.32
CA LEU A 78 -24.30 -7.53 -34.38
C LEU A 78 -22.93 -7.79 -33.74
N THR A 79 -22.29 -8.91 -34.06
CA THR A 79 -21.04 -9.32 -33.42
C THR A 79 -19.83 -9.05 -34.30
N ALA A 80 -18.80 -8.40 -33.74
CA ALA A 80 -17.45 -8.33 -34.28
C ALA A 80 -16.56 -9.32 -33.52
N SER A 81 -15.90 -10.21 -34.26
CA SER A 81 -14.93 -11.18 -33.72
C SER A 81 -13.85 -11.50 -34.75
N SER A 82 -12.71 -12.03 -34.30
CA SER A 82 -11.67 -12.61 -35.17
C SER A 82 -11.23 -11.70 -36.32
N GLY A 83 -10.92 -10.43 -36.01
CA GLY A 83 -10.48 -9.40 -36.95
C GLY A 83 -11.61 -8.66 -37.66
N ALA A 84 -12.88 -8.96 -37.37
CA ALA A 84 -13.99 -8.22 -37.94
C ALA A 84 -14.10 -6.81 -37.35
N VAL A 85 -14.51 -5.85 -38.20
CA VAL A 85 -14.59 -4.43 -37.84
C VAL A 85 -15.98 -3.87 -38.13
N ILE A 86 -16.57 -3.21 -37.15
CA ILE A 86 -17.80 -2.42 -37.28
C ILE A 86 -17.44 -0.94 -37.13
N ASN A 87 -17.70 -0.12 -38.14
CA ASN A 87 -17.52 1.33 -38.05
C ASN A 87 -18.88 2.03 -38.04
N VAL A 88 -19.18 2.75 -36.97
CA VAL A 88 -20.33 3.64 -36.86
C VAL A 88 -19.86 5.06 -37.20
N LEU A 89 -20.19 5.49 -38.41
CA LEU A 89 -19.78 6.77 -38.97
C LEU A 89 -20.73 7.89 -38.54
N SER A 90 -20.44 9.13 -38.94
CA SER A 90 -21.25 10.30 -38.61
C SER A 90 -22.73 10.11 -38.97
N GLY A 91 -23.60 10.24 -37.95
CA GLY A 91 -25.05 10.06 -38.03
C GLY A 91 -25.53 8.60 -38.12
N GLY A 92 -24.62 7.63 -38.09
CA GLY A 92 -24.97 6.22 -37.92
C GLY A 92 -25.38 5.91 -36.47
N ALA A 93 -26.28 4.93 -36.31
CA ALA A 93 -26.74 4.46 -35.01
C ALA A 93 -26.61 2.94 -34.89
N LEU A 94 -25.98 2.49 -33.81
CA LEU A 94 -25.85 1.08 -33.44
C LEU A 94 -26.64 0.83 -32.14
N SER A 95 -27.66 -0.01 -32.20
CA SER A 95 -28.40 -0.46 -31.02
C SER A 95 -28.10 -1.93 -30.79
N GLY A 96 -27.37 -2.23 -29.72
CA GLY A 96 -26.75 -3.53 -29.52
C GLY A 96 -25.53 -3.76 -30.41
N GLY A 97 -24.57 -4.54 -29.93
CA GLY A 97 -23.39 -4.90 -30.71
C GLY A 97 -22.27 -5.44 -29.83
N ASP A 98 -21.71 -6.56 -30.21
CA ASP A 98 -20.78 -7.32 -29.38
C ASP A 98 -19.38 -7.26 -29.98
N ALA A 99 -18.43 -6.67 -29.26
CA ALA A 99 -17.02 -6.83 -29.56
C ALA A 99 -16.47 -8.01 -28.75
N LEU A 100 -16.21 -9.12 -29.44
CA LEU A 100 -15.60 -10.32 -28.87
C LEU A 100 -14.11 -10.39 -29.25
N SER A 101 -13.44 -11.48 -28.90
CA SER A 101 -12.01 -11.69 -29.14
C SER A 101 -11.57 -11.34 -30.58
N GLY A 102 -10.67 -10.37 -30.71
CA GLY A 102 -10.14 -9.87 -31.96
C GLY A 102 -11.11 -8.99 -32.77
N GLY A 103 -12.31 -8.72 -32.28
CA GLY A 103 -13.29 -7.83 -32.91
C GLY A 103 -13.10 -6.37 -32.49
N THR A 104 -13.43 -5.46 -33.40
CA THR A 104 -13.34 -4.01 -33.16
C THR A 104 -14.62 -3.30 -33.55
N ILE A 105 -15.08 -2.42 -32.67
CA ILE A 105 -16.13 -1.44 -32.96
C ILE A 105 -15.49 -0.04 -32.89
N ASN A 106 -15.65 0.77 -33.93
CA ASN A 106 -15.20 2.15 -33.96
C ASN A 106 -16.39 3.10 -34.08
N LEU A 107 -16.52 4.05 -33.15
CA LEU A 107 -17.50 5.13 -33.22
C LEU A 107 -16.77 6.40 -33.67
N SER A 108 -17.05 6.85 -34.88
CA SER A 108 -16.54 8.13 -35.39
C SER A 108 -17.29 9.31 -34.76
N SER A 109 -16.77 10.53 -34.94
CA SER A 109 -17.48 11.74 -34.52
C SER A 109 -18.89 11.81 -35.12
N GLY A 110 -19.89 12.00 -34.25
CA GLY A 110 -21.32 11.99 -34.60
C GLY A 110 -21.94 10.60 -34.79
N GLY A 111 -21.18 9.51 -34.64
CA GLY A 111 -21.72 8.16 -34.55
C GLY A 111 -22.24 7.87 -33.13
N VAL A 112 -23.33 7.10 -33.03
CA VAL A 112 -23.97 6.79 -31.75
C VAL A 112 -24.11 5.28 -31.57
N ALA A 113 -23.74 4.76 -30.39
CA ALA A 113 -24.02 3.40 -29.99
C ALA A 113 -24.78 3.32 -28.65
N SER A 114 -25.51 2.24 -28.45
CA SER A 114 -26.20 1.94 -27.19
C SER A 114 -26.23 0.44 -26.92
N GLY A 115 -26.03 0.03 -25.67
CA GLY A 115 -26.15 -1.37 -25.27
C GLY A 115 -25.09 -2.28 -25.88
N THR A 116 -23.89 -1.76 -26.16
CA THR A 116 -22.78 -2.55 -26.70
C THR A 116 -22.15 -3.41 -25.60
N ILE A 117 -21.79 -4.65 -25.93
CA ILE A 117 -21.08 -5.56 -25.03
C ILE A 117 -19.64 -5.71 -25.53
N VAL A 118 -18.66 -5.50 -24.66
CA VAL A 118 -17.24 -5.66 -24.99
C VAL A 118 -16.67 -6.74 -24.08
N SER A 119 -16.26 -7.87 -24.66
CA SER A 119 -15.81 -9.07 -23.94
C SER A 119 -14.34 -9.38 -24.25
N GLY A 120 -13.80 -10.44 -23.65
CA GLY A 120 -12.39 -10.87 -23.74
C GLY A 120 -11.76 -10.73 -25.13
N GLY A 121 -10.79 -9.82 -25.25
CA GLY A 121 -10.05 -9.52 -26.47
C GLY A 121 -10.78 -8.65 -27.50
N GLY A 122 -11.99 -8.18 -27.20
CA GLY A 122 -12.75 -7.23 -28.00
C GLY A 122 -12.45 -5.78 -27.64
N THR A 123 -12.60 -4.89 -28.62
CA THR A 123 -12.26 -3.47 -28.48
C THR A 123 -13.37 -2.54 -28.97
N LEU A 124 -13.58 -1.43 -28.25
CA LEU A 124 -14.46 -0.33 -28.65
C LEU A 124 -13.72 1.01 -28.56
N ALA A 125 -13.53 1.68 -29.69
CA ALA A 125 -12.94 3.02 -29.75
C ALA A 125 -14.03 4.08 -29.96
N VAL A 126 -14.07 5.11 -29.11
CA VAL A 126 -15.18 6.07 -29.06
C VAL A 126 -14.70 7.51 -29.32
N LEU A 127 -14.88 8.00 -30.54
CA LEU A 127 -14.85 9.45 -30.89
C LEU A 127 -16.26 10.05 -30.94
N GLY A 128 -17.29 9.20 -31.02
CA GLY A 128 -18.70 9.58 -31.00
C GLY A 128 -19.31 9.48 -29.61
N VAL A 129 -20.52 8.94 -29.51
CA VAL A 129 -21.22 8.73 -28.23
C VAL A 129 -21.59 7.26 -28.08
N THR A 130 -21.33 6.68 -26.91
CA THR A 130 -21.91 5.39 -26.51
C THR A 130 -22.63 5.50 -25.17
N SER A 131 -23.65 4.67 -24.96
CA SER A 131 -24.41 4.58 -23.71
C SER A 131 -24.70 3.12 -23.35
N ALA A 132 -24.84 2.83 -22.05
CA ALA A 132 -25.17 1.49 -21.56
C ALA A 132 -24.21 0.39 -22.03
N THR A 133 -22.92 0.72 -22.19
CA THR A 133 -21.89 -0.26 -22.57
C THR A 133 -21.61 -1.21 -21.41
N SER A 134 -21.60 -2.52 -21.68
CA SER A 134 -21.15 -3.53 -20.71
C SER A 134 -19.73 -3.98 -21.07
N ILE A 135 -18.77 -3.67 -20.20
CA ILE A 135 -17.36 -4.04 -20.36
C ILE A 135 -17.09 -5.24 -19.47
N LEU A 136 -16.92 -6.41 -20.08
CA LEU A 136 -16.72 -7.69 -19.42
C LEU A 136 -15.23 -8.03 -19.33
N SER A 137 -14.91 -9.16 -18.69
CA SER A 137 -13.54 -9.62 -18.49
C SER A 137 -12.74 -9.66 -19.80
N GLY A 138 -11.60 -8.96 -19.81
CA GLY A 138 -10.70 -8.82 -20.95
C GLY A 138 -11.21 -7.93 -22.09
N GLY A 139 -12.37 -7.28 -21.92
CA GLY A 139 -12.89 -6.29 -22.86
C GLY A 139 -12.29 -4.91 -22.59
N ALA A 140 -11.96 -4.18 -23.67
CA ALA A 140 -11.32 -2.87 -23.57
C ALA A 140 -12.11 -1.79 -24.32
N VAL A 141 -12.43 -0.69 -23.63
CA VAL A 141 -13.05 0.49 -24.22
C VAL A 141 -12.10 1.68 -24.09
N THR A 142 -11.91 2.41 -25.18
CA THR A 142 -11.12 3.64 -25.20
C THR A 142 -11.98 4.81 -25.64
N ALA A 143 -12.26 5.73 -24.72
CA ALA A 143 -12.85 7.02 -25.03
C ALA A 143 -11.75 7.95 -25.55
N LEU A 144 -11.90 8.41 -26.78
CA LEU A 144 -10.96 9.27 -27.50
C LEU A 144 -11.43 10.73 -27.44
N SER A 145 -10.57 11.68 -27.82
CA SER A 145 -10.88 13.11 -27.73
C SER A 145 -12.19 13.48 -28.43
N GLY A 146 -13.08 14.19 -27.72
CA GLY A 146 -14.43 14.54 -28.16
C GLY A 146 -15.47 13.41 -28.00
N GLY A 147 -15.04 12.21 -27.63
CA GLY A 147 -15.89 11.06 -27.38
C GLY A 147 -16.59 11.10 -26.02
N THR A 148 -17.79 10.53 -25.95
CA THR A 148 -18.58 10.40 -24.72
C THR A 148 -18.96 8.96 -24.45
N VAL A 149 -18.67 8.46 -23.25
CA VAL A 149 -19.11 7.14 -22.76
C VAL A 149 -20.02 7.34 -21.55
N ALA A 150 -21.29 6.97 -21.66
CA ALA A 150 -22.29 7.17 -20.61
C ALA A 150 -22.82 5.84 -20.05
N SER A 151 -23.18 5.83 -18.77
CA SER A 151 -23.94 4.75 -18.13
C SER A 151 -23.34 3.35 -18.33
N SER A 152 -22.01 3.26 -18.34
CA SER A 152 -21.32 2.00 -18.64
C SER A 152 -21.08 1.17 -17.38
N ASN A 153 -21.15 -0.15 -17.51
CA ASN A 153 -20.86 -1.10 -16.44
C ASN A 153 -19.54 -1.78 -16.71
N ILE A 154 -18.60 -1.71 -15.77
CA ILE A 154 -17.27 -2.34 -15.88
C ILE A 154 -17.23 -3.52 -14.91
N SER A 155 -17.18 -4.73 -15.45
CA SER A 155 -17.09 -5.97 -14.67
C SER A 155 -15.64 -6.33 -14.37
N SER A 156 -15.43 -7.35 -13.54
CA SER A 156 -14.10 -7.89 -13.21
C SER A 156 -13.25 -8.16 -14.46
N GLY A 157 -12.06 -7.55 -14.51
CA GLY A 157 -11.11 -7.65 -15.62
C GLY A 157 -11.49 -6.85 -16.87
N GLY A 158 -12.58 -6.07 -16.85
CA GLY A 158 -12.92 -5.12 -17.90
C GLY A 158 -12.24 -3.77 -17.67
N GLU A 159 -11.94 -3.06 -18.76
CA GLU A 159 -11.22 -1.78 -18.71
C GLU A 159 -11.88 -0.69 -19.56
N LEU A 160 -12.04 0.50 -18.95
CA LEU A 160 -12.34 1.75 -19.66
C LEU A 160 -11.18 2.73 -19.50
N THR A 161 -10.58 3.15 -20.61
CA THR A 161 -9.57 4.20 -20.66
C THR A 161 -10.15 5.49 -21.25
N VAL A 162 -9.97 6.61 -20.55
CA VAL A 162 -10.49 7.93 -20.92
C VAL A 162 -9.35 8.85 -21.30
N SER A 163 -9.24 9.16 -22.60
CA SER A 163 -8.19 10.02 -23.15
C SER A 163 -8.52 11.51 -22.98
N ALA A 164 -7.53 12.39 -23.21
CA ALA A 164 -7.71 13.84 -23.17
C ALA A 164 -8.88 14.35 -24.03
N GLY A 165 -9.73 15.18 -23.42
CA GLY A 165 -10.91 15.75 -24.06
C GLY A 165 -12.06 14.76 -24.27
N ALA A 166 -11.96 13.52 -23.76
CA ALA A 166 -13.08 12.59 -23.69
C ALA A 166 -13.85 12.77 -22.37
N VAL A 167 -15.13 12.41 -22.37
CA VAL A 167 -16.00 12.53 -21.19
C VAL A 167 -16.62 11.18 -20.86
N THR A 168 -16.64 10.84 -19.58
CA THR A 168 -17.40 9.70 -19.07
C THR A 168 -18.36 10.15 -17.98
N THR A 169 -19.57 9.57 -17.98
CA THR A 169 -20.62 9.90 -17.00
C THR A 169 -21.35 8.64 -16.57
N TYR A 170 -21.75 8.56 -15.30
CA TYR A 170 -22.53 7.44 -14.75
C TYR A 170 -21.89 6.05 -14.97
N THR A 171 -20.56 5.97 -14.95
CA THR A 171 -19.85 4.69 -15.06
C THR A 171 -19.92 3.96 -13.72
N THR A 172 -20.41 2.72 -13.73
CA THR A 172 -20.43 1.83 -12.56
C THR A 172 -19.28 0.84 -12.66
N LEU A 173 -18.42 0.80 -11.65
CA LEU A 173 -17.36 -0.20 -11.54
C LEU A 173 -17.81 -1.29 -10.56
N LEU A 174 -17.78 -2.55 -11.01
CA LEU A 174 -17.96 -3.73 -10.17
C LEU A 174 -16.59 -4.20 -9.65
N ALA A 175 -16.59 -5.16 -8.72
CA ALA A 175 -15.38 -5.76 -8.17
C ALA A 175 -14.39 -6.20 -9.27
N GLY A 176 -13.16 -5.69 -9.21
CA GLY A 176 -12.10 -5.97 -10.18
C GLY A 176 -12.22 -5.27 -11.54
N GLY A 177 -13.19 -4.38 -11.73
CA GLY A 177 -13.27 -3.51 -12.92
C GLY A 177 -12.38 -2.28 -12.78
N THR A 178 -11.85 -1.79 -13.91
CA THR A 178 -10.86 -0.70 -13.92
C THR A 178 -11.31 0.48 -14.79
N LEU A 179 -11.21 1.69 -14.24
CA LEU A 179 -11.36 2.95 -14.95
C LEU A 179 -10.03 3.73 -14.91
N ASN A 180 -9.45 3.97 -16.08
CA ASN A 180 -8.24 4.78 -16.24
C ASN A 180 -8.62 6.15 -16.78
N VAL A 181 -8.29 7.22 -16.06
CA VAL A 181 -8.59 8.60 -16.40
C VAL A 181 -7.27 9.32 -16.73
N GLY A 182 -6.93 9.53 -18.01
CA GLY A 182 -5.69 10.25 -18.36
C GLY A 182 -5.17 10.27 -19.82
N ASN A 183 -4.06 11.02 -19.96
CA ASN A 183 -3.20 11.41 -21.12
C ASN A 183 -3.51 12.75 -21.80
N ASN A 184 -3.38 13.85 -21.03
CA ASN A 184 -3.34 15.29 -21.40
C ASN A 184 -4.52 16.16 -20.90
N PHE A 185 -4.10 17.36 -20.51
CA PHE A 185 -4.78 18.45 -19.81
C PHE A 185 -6.15 18.82 -20.41
N ALA A 186 -7.16 18.89 -19.54
CA ALA A 186 -8.51 19.48 -19.73
C ALA A 186 -9.66 18.53 -20.13
N ALA A 187 -10.35 18.01 -19.11
CA ALA A 187 -11.81 17.98 -19.13
C ALA A 187 -12.36 18.16 -17.71
N ASN A 188 -13.49 18.86 -17.59
CA ASN A 188 -14.39 18.70 -16.46
C ASN A 188 -14.91 17.27 -16.49
N HIS A 189 -14.38 16.40 -15.64
CA HIS A 189 -14.87 15.02 -15.54
C HIS A 189 -15.89 14.92 -14.40
N SER A 190 -17.14 15.34 -14.61
CA SER A 190 -18.18 15.03 -13.62
C SER A 190 -18.66 13.59 -13.77
N ALA A 191 -18.05 12.68 -13.00
CA ALA A 191 -18.67 11.42 -12.65
C ALA A 191 -19.63 11.69 -11.47
N SER A 192 -20.90 11.94 -11.77
CA SER A 192 -21.92 11.86 -10.71
C SER A 192 -22.24 10.38 -10.43
N LYS A 193 -21.57 9.84 -9.41
CA LYS A 193 -21.94 8.68 -8.58
C LYS A 193 -22.00 7.29 -9.26
N LEU A 194 -20.96 6.45 -9.03
CA LEU A 194 -20.96 5.14 -8.33
C LEU A 194 -19.64 4.39 -8.66
N ALA A 195 -18.60 4.52 -7.84
CA ALA A 195 -17.57 3.47 -7.74
C ALA A 195 -17.82 2.72 -6.42
N VAL A 196 -18.44 1.55 -6.52
CA VAL A 196 -18.88 0.77 -5.34
C VAL A 196 -18.46 -0.68 -5.53
N SER A 197 -17.91 -1.27 -4.47
CA SER A 197 -17.69 -2.72 -4.30
C SER A 197 -16.46 -3.32 -5.00
N GLY A 198 -15.25 -2.80 -4.75
CA GLY A 198 -13.99 -3.47 -5.15
C GLY A 198 -13.42 -3.13 -6.53
N GLY A 199 -13.91 -2.07 -7.18
CA GLY A 199 -13.35 -1.55 -8.44
C GLY A 199 -12.24 -0.52 -8.22
N ALA A 200 -11.40 -0.29 -9.24
CA ALA A 200 -10.26 0.62 -9.19
C ALA A 200 -10.42 1.81 -10.17
N ILE A 201 -10.26 3.03 -9.66
CA ILE A 201 -10.15 4.25 -10.47
C ILE A 201 -8.71 4.75 -10.41
N ASN A 202 -8.04 4.81 -11.56
CA ASN A 202 -6.71 5.38 -11.69
C ASN A 202 -6.81 6.78 -12.33
N VAL A 203 -6.55 7.81 -11.54
CA VAL A 203 -6.44 9.20 -12.01
C VAL A 203 -4.97 9.48 -12.32
N LEU A 204 -4.65 9.43 -13.61
CA LEU A 204 -3.30 9.54 -14.14
C LEU A 204 -2.99 10.99 -14.56
N SER A 205 -1.81 11.20 -15.14
CA SER A 205 -1.35 12.54 -15.54
C SER A 205 -2.33 13.28 -16.45
N GLY A 206 -2.72 14.49 -16.01
CA GLY A 206 -3.67 15.36 -16.70
C GLY A 206 -5.13 14.91 -16.62
N GLY A 207 -5.42 13.77 -16.01
CA GLY A 207 -6.77 13.32 -15.72
C GLY A 207 -7.40 14.12 -14.58
N VAL A 208 -8.70 14.41 -14.69
CA VAL A 208 -9.49 14.95 -13.58
C VAL A 208 -10.57 13.94 -13.23
N LEU A 209 -10.88 13.74 -11.95
CA LEU A 209 -12.03 12.96 -11.49
C LEU A 209 -12.88 13.89 -10.62
N SER A 210 -14.11 14.19 -11.01
CA SER A 210 -15.07 14.93 -10.17
C SER A 210 -16.18 14.00 -9.72
N GLY A 211 -16.41 13.90 -8.40
CA GLY A 211 -17.53 13.11 -7.85
C GLY A 211 -17.27 11.60 -7.68
N GLY A 212 -16.00 11.18 -7.60
CA GLY A 212 -15.63 9.78 -7.36
C GLY A 212 -16.08 9.29 -5.97
N ASP A 213 -16.60 8.07 -5.88
CA ASP A 213 -16.95 7.42 -4.63
C ASP A 213 -16.06 6.18 -4.48
N ALA A 214 -15.41 5.97 -3.34
CA ALA A 214 -14.72 4.73 -3.03
C ALA A 214 -15.58 3.97 -2.00
N GLY A 215 -16.38 3.03 -2.48
CA GLY A 215 -17.16 2.10 -1.65
C GLY A 215 -16.30 1.03 -0.96
N ASN A 216 -16.94 0.04 -0.31
CA ASN A 216 -16.24 -1.09 0.32
C ASN A 216 -15.25 -1.77 -0.65
N SER A 217 -13.98 -1.86 -0.23
CA SER A 217 -12.84 -2.38 -1.00
C SER A 217 -12.54 -1.64 -2.31
N GLY A 218 -13.22 -0.53 -2.61
CA GLY A 218 -12.96 0.30 -3.78
C GLY A 218 -11.74 1.19 -3.57
N THR A 219 -10.98 1.42 -4.64
CA THR A 219 -9.77 2.24 -4.60
C THR A 219 -9.82 3.37 -5.62
N ILE A 220 -9.43 4.56 -5.19
CA ILE A 220 -9.11 5.69 -6.07
C ILE A 220 -7.62 5.98 -5.90
N THR A 221 -6.84 5.84 -6.96
CA THR A 221 -5.41 6.18 -6.97
C THR A 221 -5.18 7.42 -7.82
N VAL A 222 -4.55 8.44 -7.26
CA VAL A 222 -4.23 9.70 -7.94
C VAL A 222 -2.71 9.84 -8.06
N SER A 223 -2.22 10.10 -9.26
CA SER A 223 -0.77 10.11 -9.55
C SER A 223 -0.39 11.11 -10.65
N GLY A 224 0.87 11.54 -10.67
CA GLY A 224 1.48 12.17 -11.85
C GLY A 224 0.83 13.48 -12.33
N ASN A 225 0.40 14.37 -11.44
CA ASN A 225 -0.41 15.57 -11.73
C ASN A 225 -1.87 15.28 -12.15
N GLY A 226 -2.39 14.09 -11.82
CA GLY A 226 -3.83 13.83 -11.84
C GLY A 226 -4.54 14.56 -10.70
N SER A 227 -5.82 14.92 -10.90
CA SER A 227 -6.63 15.67 -9.94
C SER A 227 -7.94 14.97 -9.61
N ALA A 228 -8.17 14.63 -8.35
CA ALA A 228 -9.47 14.17 -7.87
C ALA A 228 -10.16 15.30 -7.09
N VAL A 229 -11.43 15.56 -7.36
CA VAL A 229 -12.18 16.68 -6.78
C VAL A 229 -13.55 16.17 -6.31
N SER A 230 -14.01 16.61 -5.14
CA SER A 230 -15.32 16.22 -4.60
C SER A 230 -15.47 14.70 -4.47
N THR A 231 -14.44 14.03 -3.95
CA THR A 231 -14.45 12.58 -3.74
C THR A 231 -15.12 12.22 -2.42
N PHE A 232 -15.78 11.07 -2.40
CA PHE A 232 -16.39 10.49 -1.21
C PHE A 232 -15.76 9.13 -0.93
N ILE A 233 -15.23 8.94 0.27
CA ILE A 233 -14.58 7.69 0.68
C ILE A 233 -15.46 7.07 1.76
N SER A 234 -16.14 5.99 1.40
CA SER A 234 -17.04 5.24 2.27
C SER A 234 -16.28 4.24 3.14
N SER A 235 -16.97 3.58 4.07
CA SER A 235 -16.40 2.49 4.87
C SER A 235 -15.75 1.41 3.99
N GLY A 236 -14.49 1.08 4.27
CA GLY A 236 -13.68 0.11 3.53
C GLY A 236 -13.13 0.63 2.20
N GLY A 237 -13.41 1.87 1.82
CA GLY A 237 -12.87 2.52 0.63
C GLY A 237 -11.53 3.21 0.90
N VAL A 238 -10.71 3.33 -0.14
CA VAL A 238 -9.36 3.90 -0.05
C VAL A 238 -9.15 4.97 -1.13
N LEU A 239 -8.57 6.10 -0.71
CA LEU A 239 -7.98 7.11 -1.59
C LEU A 239 -6.47 7.13 -1.41
N ASP A 240 -5.73 6.74 -2.43
CA ASP A 240 -4.27 6.80 -2.49
C ASP A 240 -3.81 7.98 -3.33
N ILE A 241 -3.13 8.94 -2.72
CA ILE A 241 -2.56 10.11 -3.38
C ILE A 241 -1.04 9.91 -3.43
N THR A 242 -0.54 9.52 -4.59
CA THR A 242 0.89 9.26 -4.81
C THR A 242 1.61 10.49 -5.33
N SER A 243 2.91 10.37 -5.61
CA SER A 243 3.75 11.50 -6.08
C SER A 243 3.11 12.27 -7.27
N GLY A 244 2.96 13.58 -7.08
CA GLY A 244 2.32 14.50 -8.03
C GLY A 244 0.79 14.42 -8.06
N GLY A 245 0.14 13.47 -7.39
CA GLY A 245 -1.32 13.39 -7.31
C GLY A 245 -1.90 14.51 -6.46
N ILE A 246 -3.09 15.00 -6.84
CA ILE A 246 -3.79 16.08 -6.13
C ILE A 246 -5.23 15.65 -5.83
N ALA A 247 -5.63 15.64 -4.56
CA ALA A 247 -7.04 15.48 -4.18
C ALA A 247 -7.58 16.74 -3.51
N MET A 248 -8.75 17.23 -3.91
CA MET A 248 -9.39 18.42 -3.38
C MET A 248 -10.84 18.13 -2.99
N THR A 249 -11.29 18.67 -1.86
CA THR A 249 -12.68 18.50 -1.40
C THR A 249 -13.02 17.02 -1.24
N THR A 250 -12.33 16.34 -0.33
CA THR A 250 -12.57 14.92 -0.02
C THR A 250 -13.47 14.81 1.20
N ALA A 251 -14.45 13.91 1.19
CA ALA A 251 -15.24 13.55 2.36
C ALA A 251 -15.03 12.08 2.71
N VAL A 252 -14.60 11.80 3.93
CA VAL A 252 -14.25 10.47 4.42
C VAL A 252 -15.22 10.06 5.53
N SER A 253 -15.95 8.97 5.31
CA SER A 253 -16.86 8.36 6.28
C SER A 253 -16.12 7.35 7.17
N GLY A 254 -16.69 7.03 8.33
CA GLY A 254 -16.10 6.04 9.24
C GLY A 254 -15.74 4.73 8.55
N GLY A 255 -14.53 4.23 8.82
CA GLY A 255 -13.94 3.06 8.16
C GLY A 255 -13.31 3.33 6.78
N GLY A 256 -13.39 4.55 6.25
CA GLY A 256 -12.70 4.97 5.03
C GLY A 256 -11.29 5.51 5.30
N SER A 257 -10.41 5.38 4.33
CA SER A 257 -8.99 5.72 4.47
C SER A 257 -8.47 6.64 3.35
N VAL A 258 -7.63 7.61 3.73
CA VAL A 258 -6.88 8.45 2.81
C VAL A 258 -5.39 8.33 3.09
N TYR A 259 -4.59 8.03 2.08
CA TYR A 259 -3.13 7.94 2.16
C TYR A 259 -2.49 8.97 1.22
N VAL A 260 -1.53 9.73 1.74
CA VAL A 260 -0.82 10.77 0.98
C VAL A 260 0.67 10.48 1.01
N ALA A 261 1.21 9.91 -0.07
CA ALA A 261 2.63 9.63 -0.17
C ALA A 261 3.46 10.90 -0.39
N SER A 262 4.79 10.78 -0.27
CA SER A 262 5.73 11.86 -0.60
C SER A 262 5.48 12.46 -2.00
N GLY A 263 5.36 13.78 -2.07
CA GLY A 263 5.05 14.53 -3.28
C GLY A 263 3.56 14.55 -3.67
N GLY A 264 2.69 13.89 -2.91
CA GLY A 264 1.23 14.00 -3.04
C GLY A 264 0.68 15.26 -2.36
N THR A 265 -0.43 15.78 -2.87
CA THR A 265 -1.13 16.95 -2.31
C THR A 265 -2.56 16.61 -1.94
N VAL A 266 -2.94 16.90 -0.70
CA VAL A 266 -4.33 16.84 -0.23
C VAL A 266 -4.82 18.25 0.13
N GLY A 267 -5.97 18.64 -0.40
CA GLY A 267 -6.64 19.89 -0.09
C GLY A 267 -7.71 19.72 0.97
N ASP A 268 -8.77 20.52 0.88
CA ASP A 268 -9.90 20.46 1.82
C ASP A 268 -10.42 19.03 1.97
N THR A 269 -10.43 18.52 3.19
CA THR A 269 -10.87 17.16 3.49
C THR A 269 -11.66 17.13 4.79
N THR A 270 -12.81 16.46 4.80
CA THR A 270 -13.59 16.21 6.03
C THR A 270 -13.46 14.75 6.43
N ILE A 271 -13.05 14.49 7.67
CA ILE A 271 -12.77 13.16 8.20
C ILE A 271 -13.72 12.89 9.36
N SER A 272 -14.62 11.93 9.14
CA SER A 272 -15.64 11.53 10.12
C SER A 272 -15.06 10.60 11.19
N SER A 273 -15.81 10.39 12.27
CA SER A 273 -15.47 9.43 13.32
C SER A 273 -15.15 8.04 12.75
N GLY A 274 -14.02 7.45 13.18
CA GLY A 274 -13.55 6.15 12.72
C GLY A 274 -12.91 6.14 11.32
N ALA A 275 -12.77 7.30 10.67
CA ALA A 275 -12.03 7.43 9.42
C ALA A 275 -10.57 7.84 9.67
N ILE A 276 -9.70 7.57 8.70
CA ILE A 276 -8.27 7.86 8.80
C ILE A 276 -7.74 8.70 7.64
N LEU A 277 -6.80 9.58 7.95
CA LEU A 277 -5.88 10.18 6.97
C LEU A 277 -4.45 10.02 7.47
N THR A 278 -3.58 9.49 6.63
CA THR A 278 -2.15 9.38 6.90
C THR A 278 -1.37 10.01 5.75
N ALA A 279 -0.46 10.92 6.09
CA ALA A 279 0.39 11.60 5.13
C ALA A 279 1.87 11.33 5.47
N ASP A 280 2.65 10.95 4.46
CA ASP A 280 4.07 10.67 4.59
C ASP A 280 4.90 11.95 4.56
N ALA A 281 6.14 11.89 5.05
CA ALA A 281 7.11 12.96 4.89
C ALA A 281 7.25 13.38 3.41
N GLY A 282 7.17 14.69 3.14
CA GLY A 282 7.20 15.24 1.78
C GLY A 282 5.83 15.35 1.10
N SER A 283 4.74 14.97 1.79
CA SER A 283 3.37 15.32 1.38
C SER A 283 3.05 16.80 1.65
N VAL A 284 2.00 17.30 0.99
CA VAL A 284 1.53 18.69 1.15
C VAL A 284 0.04 18.71 1.50
N ILE A 285 -0.31 19.46 2.54
CA ILE A 285 -1.69 19.85 2.84
C ILE A 285 -1.88 21.28 2.33
N SER A 286 -2.68 21.43 1.27
CA SER A 286 -2.92 22.73 0.63
C SER A 286 -4.19 23.44 1.14
N GLY A 287 -5.03 22.74 1.90
CA GLY A 287 -6.33 23.23 2.39
C GLY A 287 -6.58 22.93 3.86
N ASN A 288 -7.86 22.80 4.22
CA ASN A 288 -8.31 22.53 5.58
C ASN A 288 -8.76 21.08 5.77
N ILE A 289 -8.13 20.37 6.70
CA ILE A 289 -8.56 19.05 7.16
C ILE A 289 -9.48 19.24 8.37
N ILE A 290 -10.76 18.94 8.23
CA ILE A 290 -11.76 19.05 9.30
C ILE A 290 -11.98 17.66 9.88
N THR A 291 -11.69 17.47 11.17
CA THR A 291 -11.89 16.20 11.88
C THR A 291 -13.10 16.27 12.78
N THR A 292 -13.81 15.16 12.97
CA THR A 292 -14.79 14.98 14.05
C THR A 292 -14.27 14.02 15.11
N SER A 293 -14.79 14.08 16.33
CA SER A 293 -14.49 13.14 17.42
C SER A 293 -14.33 11.68 16.97
N GLY A 294 -13.17 11.07 17.28
CA GLY A 294 -12.81 9.70 16.90
C GLY A 294 -12.22 9.51 15.49
N ALA A 295 -11.97 10.59 14.74
CA ALA A 295 -11.16 10.56 13.52
C ALA A 295 -9.66 10.49 13.86
N THR A 296 -8.88 9.82 13.02
CA THR A 296 -7.40 9.74 13.18
C THR A 296 -6.71 10.44 12.01
N VAL A 297 -5.77 11.34 12.33
CA VAL A 297 -5.01 12.10 11.34
C VAL A 297 -3.54 12.07 11.70
N THR A 298 -2.71 11.56 10.80
CA THR A 298 -1.25 11.54 10.95
C THR A 298 -0.62 12.35 9.83
N ILE A 299 0.15 13.39 10.17
CA ILE A 299 0.74 14.32 9.20
C ILE A 299 2.20 14.64 9.57
N PRO A 300 3.10 14.88 8.61
CA PRO A 300 4.45 15.32 8.95
C PRO A 300 4.46 16.79 9.38
N SER A 301 5.46 17.18 10.17
CA SER A 301 5.71 18.58 10.57
C SER A 301 5.84 19.51 9.35
N THR A 302 6.24 18.97 8.20
CA THR A 302 6.42 19.71 6.94
C THR A 302 5.15 19.88 6.11
N ALA A 303 4.02 19.26 6.48
CA ALA A 303 2.82 19.16 5.65
C ALA A 303 2.22 20.53 5.27
N GLY A 304 2.22 21.49 6.20
CA GLY A 304 1.56 22.79 6.03
C GLY A 304 0.03 22.71 6.19
N GLY A 305 -0.67 23.71 5.66
CA GLY A 305 -2.13 23.75 5.64
C GLY A 305 -2.76 23.96 7.02
N THR A 306 -4.02 23.53 7.18
CA THR A 306 -4.78 23.70 8.42
C THR A 306 -5.47 22.41 8.81
N VAL A 307 -5.50 22.10 10.12
CA VAL A 307 -6.33 21.04 10.70
C VAL A 307 -7.31 21.68 11.66
N THR A 308 -8.60 21.52 11.41
CA THR A 308 -9.69 21.98 12.27
C THR A 308 -10.26 20.80 13.05
N LEU A 309 -10.10 20.82 14.37
CA LEU A 309 -10.70 19.86 15.29
C LEU A 309 -12.14 20.29 15.57
N ASN A 310 -13.14 19.54 15.09
CA ASN A 310 -14.56 19.85 15.28
C ASN A 310 -15.21 18.90 16.28
N GLY A 311 -15.86 19.45 17.29
CA GLY A 311 -16.35 18.72 18.46
C GLY A 311 -15.26 18.48 19.49
N ASP A 312 -15.62 17.80 20.58
CA ASP A 312 -14.70 17.47 21.67
C ASP A 312 -14.08 16.07 21.41
N ASP A 313 -13.00 15.73 22.12
CA ASP A 313 -12.31 14.42 22.07
C ASP A 313 -11.51 14.12 20.78
N ASN A 314 -10.91 15.11 20.11
CA ASN A 314 -9.99 14.87 18.99
C ASN A 314 -8.58 14.55 19.50
N ASN A 315 -8.36 13.36 20.05
CA ASN A 315 -7.08 12.94 20.65
C ASN A 315 -6.14 12.18 19.70
N SER A 316 -6.48 12.12 18.41
CA SER A 316 -5.82 11.27 17.42
C SER A 316 -5.22 12.07 16.26
N LEU A 317 -4.89 13.35 16.48
CA LEU A 317 -4.01 14.11 15.60
C LEU A 317 -2.56 13.85 15.99
N ILE A 318 -1.79 13.27 15.07
CA ILE A 318 -0.39 12.92 15.24
C ILE A 318 0.45 13.74 14.25
N ILE A 319 1.45 14.45 14.78
CA ILE A 319 2.45 15.17 14.01
C ILE A 319 3.78 14.42 14.09
N THR A 320 4.25 13.96 12.93
CA THR A 320 5.49 13.18 12.80
C THR A 320 6.65 14.05 12.32
N GLY A 321 7.88 13.59 12.54
CA GLY A 321 9.08 14.29 12.10
C GLY A 321 9.49 15.49 12.97
N GLN A 322 10.73 15.94 12.78
CA GLN A 322 11.40 16.91 13.65
C GLN A 322 11.07 18.37 13.26
N GLY A 323 11.36 19.29 14.19
CA GLY A 323 11.29 20.75 13.96
C GLY A 323 9.90 21.36 14.15
N ASN A 324 9.75 22.62 13.72
CA ASN A 324 8.51 23.37 13.87
C ASN A 324 7.46 22.88 12.86
N PRO A 325 6.27 22.44 13.30
CA PRO A 325 5.17 22.12 12.40
C PRO A 325 4.72 23.36 11.62
N ASN A 326 4.54 23.22 10.31
CA ASN A 326 4.00 24.27 9.44
C ASN A 326 2.47 24.31 9.43
N THR A 327 1.83 23.34 10.08
CA THR A 327 0.36 23.18 10.11
C THR A 327 -0.26 24.11 11.15
N VAL A 328 -1.35 24.78 10.79
CA VAL A 328 -2.20 25.54 11.73
C VAL A 328 -3.25 24.62 12.32
N ILE A 329 -3.36 24.56 13.64
CA ILE A 329 -4.39 23.78 14.33
C ILE A 329 -5.48 24.74 14.83
N MET A 330 -6.73 24.46 14.49
CA MET A 330 -7.91 25.25 14.86
C MET A 330 -8.94 24.39 15.58
N GLY A 331 -9.85 25.03 16.32
CA GLY A 331 -10.94 24.33 17.01
C GLY A 331 -10.51 23.60 18.29
N PHE A 332 -9.23 23.69 18.66
CA PHE A 332 -8.71 23.13 19.90
C PHE A 332 -9.44 23.73 21.11
N SER A 333 -10.08 22.87 21.90
CA SER A 333 -11.02 23.31 22.94
C SER A 333 -10.70 22.75 24.33
N GLU A 334 -10.94 23.57 25.35
CA GLU A 334 -11.11 23.08 26.72
C GLU A 334 -12.52 22.52 26.82
N LYS A 335 -12.61 21.21 27.00
CA LYS A 335 -13.79 20.39 27.32
C LYS A 335 -15.11 21.14 27.61
N SER A 336 -16.19 20.74 26.92
CA SER A 336 -17.57 21.12 27.27
C SER A 336 -18.42 19.96 27.88
N GLY A 337 -17.90 19.18 28.85
CA GLY A 337 -18.67 18.04 29.41
C GLY A 337 -17.89 16.98 30.22
N THR A 338 -18.19 15.68 30.02
CA THR A 338 -17.59 14.53 30.75
C THR A 338 -16.57 13.67 29.98
N GLY A 339 -16.11 14.04 28.77
CA GLY A 339 -15.08 13.32 27.96
C GLY A 339 -13.58 13.60 28.27
N ILE A 340 -12.69 13.26 27.33
CA ILE A 340 -11.27 13.63 27.23
C ILE A 340 -11.19 15.01 26.49
N THR A 341 -10.11 15.78 26.65
CA THR A 341 -9.92 17.02 25.85
C THR A 341 -9.33 16.68 24.48
N ASP A 342 -9.35 17.63 23.54
CA ASP A 342 -8.55 17.49 22.32
C ASP A 342 -7.08 17.22 22.66
N GLY A 343 -6.43 16.42 21.81
CA GLY A 343 -5.06 15.96 22.01
C GLY A 343 -4.29 15.96 20.70
N VAL A 344 -3.08 16.50 20.74
CA VAL A 344 -2.16 16.54 19.61
C VAL A 344 -0.87 15.86 20.04
N THR A 345 -0.54 14.76 19.39
CA THR A 345 0.67 13.99 19.67
C THR A 345 1.80 14.47 18.77
N PHE A 346 2.95 14.78 19.35
CA PHE A 346 4.18 15.07 18.63
C PHE A 346 5.13 13.91 18.79
N GLU A 347 5.30 13.10 17.75
CA GLU A 347 6.10 11.88 17.80
C GLU A 347 7.57 12.17 18.17
N SER A 348 8.07 13.30 17.67
CA SER A 348 9.45 13.76 17.85
C SER A 348 9.73 14.48 19.17
N VAL A 349 8.71 14.78 19.97
CA VAL A 349 8.84 15.58 21.19
C VAL A 349 8.39 14.76 22.39
N LYS A 350 9.36 14.26 23.17
CA LYS A 350 9.05 13.56 24.42
C LYS A 350 8.82 14.56 25.55
N THR A 351 7.84 14.28 26.40
CA THR A 351 7.52 15.15 27.55
C THR A 351 8.71 15.33 28.47
N ASP A 352 9.50 14.27 28.70
CA ASP A 352 10.70 14.33 29.55
C ASP A 352 11.78 15.27 29.00
N ASP A 353 11.78 15.55 27.69
CA ASP A 353 12.77 16.42 27.07
C ASP A 353 12.38 17.90 27.09
N VAL A 354 11.13 18.22 27.44
CA VAL A 354 10.67 19.61 27.52
C VAL A 354 11.15 20.26 28.82
N VAL A 355 12.04 21.24 28.70
CA VAL A 355 12.60 22.01 29.81
C VAL A 355 11.72 23.21 30.16
N THR A 356 11.29 23.96 29.14
CA THR A 356 10.40 25.11 29.34
C THR A 356 9.30 25.18 28.30
N VAL A 357 8.18 25.75 28.73
CA VAL A 357 7.01 26.05 27.92
C VAL A 357 6.82 27.56 27.93
N GLN A 358 6.62 28.14 26.75
CA GLN A 358 6.31 29.56 26.59
C GLN A 358 5.18 29.74 25.59
N TYR A 359 4.46 30.87 25.71
CA TYR A 359 3.49 31.33 24.73
C TYR A 359 4.02 32.61 24.09
N PRO A 360 4.66 32.54 22.90
CA PRO A 360 5.14 33.72 22.21
C PRO A 360 4.02 34.74 21.91
N ASP A 361 2.82 34.24 21.64
CA ASP A 361 1.60 35.01 21.43
C ASP A 361 0.34 34.18 21.79
N GLU A 362 -0.85 34.62 21.38
CA GLU A 362 -2.12 33.97 21.70
C GLU A 362 -2.32 32.61 21.01
N ASN A 363 -1.66 32.37 19.87
CA ASN A 363 -1.88 31.22 18.98
C ASN A 363 -0.69 30.26 18.91
N HIS A 364 0.40 30.56 19.63
CA HIS A 364 1.59 29.74 19.59
C HIS A 364 1.96 29.22 20.98
N VAL A 365 2.35 27.95 21.00
CA VAL A 365 3.04 27.32 22.13
C VAL A 365 4.44 26.94 21.67
N MET A 366 5.45 27.26 22.48
CA MET A 366 6.84 26.95 22.22
C MET A 366 7.41 26.07 23.34
N PHE A 367 7.93 24.92 22.94
CA PHE A 367 8.69 24.01 23.79
C PHE A 367 10.19 24.29 23.62
N THR A 368 10.93 24.39 24.71
CA THR A 368 12.40 24.35 24.69
C THR A 368 12.85 23.00 25.20
N LEU A 369 13.63 22.27 24.40
CA LEU A 369 14.08 20.92 24.71
C LEU A 369 15.42 20.92 25.45
N LYS A 370 15.81 19.78 26.05
CA LYS A 370 17.07 19.61 26.80
C LYS A 370 18.32 19.91 25.97
N ASP A 371 18.26 19.65 24.67
CA ASP A 371 19.34 19.94 23.72
C ASP A 371 19.44 21.43 23.32
N GLY A 372 18.54 22.26 23.83
CA GLY A 372 18.45 23.69 23.53
C GLY A 372 17.69 24.02 22.25
N SER A 373 17.22 23.03 21.50
CA SER A 373 16.33 23.25 20.35
C SER A 373 14.94 23.70 20.81
N THR A 374 14.21 24.33 19.90
CA THR A 374 12.84 24.78 20.17
C THR A 374 11.86 24.21 19.14
N VAL A 375 10.67 23.87 19.62
CA VAL A 375 9.54 23.44 18.79
C VAL A 375 8.38 24.40 19.04
N THR A 376 8.00 25.17 18.03
CA THR A 376 6.88 26.11 18.08
C THR A 376 5.72 25.57 17.26
N VAL A 377 4.56 25.43 17.90
CA VAL A 377 3.35 24.90 17.30
C VAL A 377 2.30 26.01 17.23
N ASN A 378 1.63 26.12 16.08
CA ASN A 378 0.53 27.05 15.86
C ASN A 378 -0.82 26.37 16.18
N ILE A 379 -1.34 26.64 17.38
CA ILE A 379 -2.66 26.22 17.85
C ILE A 379 -3.45 27.48 18.18
N VAL A 380 -4.46 27.79 17.37
CA VAL A 380 -5.23 29.04 17.50
C VAL A 380 -5.92 29.10 18.87
N GLY A 381 -5.65 30.15 19.63
CA GLY A 381 -6.22 30.39 20.96
C GLY A 381 -5.57 29.61 22.11
N VAL A 382 -4.50 28.86 21.87
CA VAL A 382 -3.89 27.95 22.86
C VAL A 382 -3.46 28.62 24.17
N LYS A 383 -3.13 29.91 24.17
CA LYS A 383 -2.79 30.61 25.41
C LYS A 383 -3.99 30.80 26.35
N SER A 384 -5.18 30.98 25.77
CA SER A 384 -6.43 31.13 26.51
C SER A 384 -7.04 29.80 26.92
N VAL A 385 -6.87 28.78 26.07
CA VAL A 385 -7.35 27.42 26.25
C VAL A 385 -6.40 26.60 27.12
N GLY A 386 -5.10 26.88 27.14
CA GLY A 386 -4.12 26.05 27.86
C GLY A 386 -4.03 24.62 27.32
N TYR A 387 -3.13 23.83 27.91
CA TYR A 387 -2.95 22.42 27.60
C TYR A 387 -2.20 21.71 28.75
N LYS A 388 -2.11 20.38 28.70
CA LYS A 388 -1.29 19.57 29.60
C LYS A 388 -0.32 18.72 28.78
N LEU A 389 0.95 18.71 29.16
CA LEU A 389 1.90 17.74 28.62
C LEU A 389 1.62 16.37 29.23
N ALA A 390 1.60 15.36 28.38
CA ALA A 390 1.53 13.96 28.75
C ALA A 390 2.51 13.20 27.87
N SER A 391 3.28 12.29 28.46
CA SER A 391 4.17 11.39 27.70
C SER A 391 3.31 10.36 26.96
N THR A 392 3.45 10.32 25.64
CA THR A 392 3.24 9.10 24.85
C THR A 392 4.58 8.40 24.73
N THR A 393 4.57 7.08 24.58
CA THR A 393 5.73 6.30 25.06
C THR A 393 6.53 5.60 23.96
N ASP A 394 6.34 5.99 22.69
CA ASP A 394 6.97 5.29 21.57
C ASP A 394 7.80 6.21 20.65
N ASP A 395 9.03 5.79 20.34
CA ASP A 395 9.81 6.14 19.14
C ASP A 395 9.42 5.14 18.03
N ASP A 396 8.71 5.55 16.97
CA ASP A 396 7.99 4.61 16.11
C ASP A 396 8.85 3.51 15.45
N LEU A 397 8.63 2.30 15.96
CA LEU A 397 7.99 1.21 15.22
C LEU A 397 6.96 0.60 16.18
N ILE A 398 5.65 0.73 15.96
CA ILE A 398 4.67 0.12 16.86
C ILE A 398 4.67 -1.41 16.62
N TYR A 399 5.35 -2.10 17.52
CA TYR A 399 5.23 -3.54 17.78
C TYR A 399 3.86 -3.76 18.43
N GLU A 400 2.81 -3.84 17.62
CA GLU A 400 1.50 -4.24 18.13
C GLU A 400 1.63 -5.67 18.64
N ILE A 401 1.61 -5.88 19.96
CA ILE A 401 1.64 -7.19 20.61
C ILE A 401 0.18 -7.52 20.90
N CYS A 402 -0.50 -8.33 20.10
CA CYS A 402 -1.95 -8.44 20.23
C CYS A 402 -2.49 -9.80 19.77
N PHE A 403 -3.63 -10.17 20.32
CA PHE A 403 -4.47 -11.24 19.82
C PHE A 403 -5.41 -10.72 18.73
N LEU A 404 -5.70 -11.52 17.71
CA LEU A 404 -6.79 -11.19 16.78
C LEU A 404 -8.14 -11.63 17.35
N ALA A 405 -9.22 -11.05 16.82
CA ALA A 405 -10.59 -11.46 17.15
C ALA A 405 -10.76 -12.99 17.04
N GLY A 406 -11.32 -13.60 18.08
CA GLY A 406 -11.56 -15.04 18.15
C GLY A 406 -10.53 -15.84 18.94
N ALA A 407 -9.40 -15.26 19.34
CA ALA A 407 -8.50 -15.91 20.30
C ALA A 407 -9.23 -16.19 21.62
N LEU A 408 -9.12 -17.40 22.15
CA LEU A 408 -9.85 -17.93 23.30
C LEU A 408 -8.94 -17.96 24.52
N ILE A 409 -9.13 -17.01 25.43
CA ILE A 409 -8.36 -16.88 26.67
C ILE A 409 -8.96 -17.76 27.76
N GLU A 410 -8.11 -18.46 28.49
CA GLU A 410 -8.52 -19.33 29.59
C GLU A 410 -8.96 -18.53 30.84
N THR A 411 -10.13 -18.88 31.36
CA THR A 411 -10.73 -18.32 32.58
C THR A 411 -11.07 -19.47 33.54
N PRO A 412 -11.34 -19.19 34.83
CA PRO A 412 -11.75 -20.23 35.78
C PRO A 412 -12.98 -21.05 35.35
N ASP A 413 -13.86 -20.45 34.53
CA ASP A 413 -15.13 -21.06 34.09
C ASP A 413 -15.08 -21.62 32.65
N GLY A 414 -13.90 -21.65 32.02
CA GLY A 414 -13.69 -22.11 30.64
C GLY A 414 -13.00 -21.06 29.79
N THR A 415 -13.09 -21.17 28.46
CA THR A 415 -12.45 -20.20 27.56
C THR A 415 -13.41 -19.09 27.12
N VAL A 416 -12.90 -17.87 27.03
CA VAL A 416 -13.65 -16.68 26.58
C VAL A 416 -12.90 -16.02 25.44
N ALA A 417 -13.61 -15.63 24.39
CA ALA A 417 -13.01 -14.91 23.27
C ALA A 417 -12.47 -13.55 23.72
N VAL A 418 -11.24 -13.20 23.32
CA VAL A 418 -10.51 -12.02 23.78
C VAL A 418 -11.29 -10.72 23.59
N GLN A 419 -12.05 -10.60 22.49
CA GLN A 419 -12.88 -9.44 22.20
C GLN A 419 -14.05 -9.23 23.17
N ASN A 420 -14.38 -10.24 23.98
CA ASN A 420 -15.48 -10.20 24.95
C ASN A 420 -14.98 -9.95 26.39
N LEU A 421 -13.67 -10.07 26.63
CA LEU A 421 -13.08 -9.82 27.95
C LEU A 421 -13.03 -8.34 28.27
N ARG A 422 -13.21 -8.01 29.55
CA ARG A 422 -13.26 -6.65 30.07
C ARG A 422 -12.40 -6.53 31.32
N GLU A 423 -12.03 -5.30 31.66
CA GLU A 423 -11.42 -4.98 32.94
C GLU A 423 -12.28 -5.51 34.10
N GLY A 424 -11.63 -6.19 35.05
CA GLY A 424 -12.26 -6.81 36.22
C GLY A 424 -12.64 -8.29 36.05
N ASP A 425 -12.70 -8.79 34.81
CA ASP A 425 -12.92 -10.22 34.54
C ASP A 425 -11.76 -11.06 35.09
N ASP A 426 -12.06 -12.29 35.51
CA ASP A 426 -11.07 -13.23 36.03
C ASP A 426 -10.51 -14.11 34.89
N ILE A 427 -9.20 -14.15 34.74
CA ILE A 427 -8.47 -15.04 33.81
C ILE A 427 -7.52 -15.94 34.58
N LEU A 428 -7.12 -17.06 33.98
CA LEU A 428 -6.05 -17.90 34.52
C LEU A 428 -4.68 -17.38 34.06
N THR A 429 -3.83 -17.13 35.04
CA THR A 429 -2.40 -16.84 34.86
C THR A 429 -1.59 -18.05 35.30
N TRP A 430 -0.38 -18.19 34.76
CA TRP A 430 0.49 -19.32 35.01
C TRP A 430 1.83 -18.84 35.55
N GLN A 431 2.24 -19.39 36.70
CA GLN A 431 3.56 -19.15 37.27
C GLN A 431 4.16 -20.47 37.73
N ASN A 432 5.35 -20.81 37.23
CA ASN A 432 6.04 -22.07 37.54
C ASN A 432 5.15 -23.32 37.35
N GLY A 433 4.29 -23.32 36.32
CA GLY A 433 3.37 -24.42 36.02
C GLY A 433 2.14 -24.52 36.94
N VAL A 434 1.92 -23.54 37.81
CA VAL A 434 0.74 -23.46 38.68
C VAL A 434 -0.18 -22.38 38.14
N ALA A 435 -1.46 -22.71 37.96
CA ALA A 435 -2.48 -21.75 37.55
C ALA A 435 -3.04 -20.98 38.76
N SER A 436 -3.17 -19.66 38.61
CA SER A 436 -3.82 -18.75 39.54
C SER A 436 -4.88 -17.91 38.84
N SER A 437 -5.93 -17.51 39.55
CA SER A 437 -6.94 -16.60 39.03
C SER A 437 -6.50 -15.16 39.31
N ASN A 438 -6.36 -14.35 38.27
CA ASN A 438 -6.07 -12.92 38.38
C ASN A 438 -7.09 -12.10 37.60
N LYS A 439 -7.28 -10.86 38.06
CA LYS A 439 -8.15 -9.92 37.37
C LYS A 439 -7.44 -9.25 36.21
N ILE A 440 -8.17 -9.06 35.13
CA ILE A 440 -7.78 -8.16 34.05
C ILE A 440 -7.76 -6.75 34.62
N SER A 441 -6.58 -6.12 34.66
CA SER A 441 -6.40 -4.72 35.06
C SER A 441 -6.69 -3.77 33.90
N TRP A 442 -6.63 -4.27 32.66
CA TRP A 442 -6.92 -3.49 31.45
C TRP A 442 -7.24 -4.37 30.26
N ALA A 443 -8.16 -3.94 29.41
CA ALA A 443 -8.42 -4.55 28.10
C ALA A 443 -8.49 -3.46 27.03
N GLY A 444 -7.76 -3.64 25.93
CA GLY A 444 -7.67 -2.70 24.82
C GLY A 444 -8.01 -3.34 23.49
N ARG A 445 -8.53 -2.53 22.57
CA ARG A 445 -8.76 -2.92 21.18
C ARG A 445 -8.21 -1.89 20.21
N ALA A 446 -7.74 -2.33 19.05
CA ALA A 446 -7.43 -1.45 17.93
C ALA A 446 -7.54 -2.21 16.60
N HIS A 447 -7.22 -1.54 15.49
CA HIS A 447 -7.43 -2.06 14.14
C HIS A 447 -6.17 -1.86 13.30
N ARG A 448 -5.68 -2.93 12.67
CA ARG A 448 -4.48 -2.94 11.84
C ARG A 448 -4.83 -3.08 10.38
N PHE A 449 -4.26 -2.22 9.52
CA PHE A 449 -4.23 -2.41 8.07
C PHE A 449 -2.85 -2.90 7.62
N ILE A 450 -2.83 -3.76 6.60
CA ILE A 450 -1.60 -4.34 6.07
C ILE A 450 -0.88 -3.35 5.15
N SER A 451 0.38 -3.02 5.44
CA SER A 451 1.26 -2.23 4.58
C SER A 451 1.89 -3.09 3.47
N ARG A 452 1.14 -3.27 2.37
CA ARG A 452 1.61 -3.99 1.18
C ARG A 452 2.81 -3.26 0.56
N GLY A 453 3.99 -3.88 0.57
CA GLY A 453 5.24 -3.29 0.06
C GLY A 453 6.40 -3.33 1.06
N LYS A 454 6.10 -3.57 2.35
CA LYS A 454 7.10 -3.94 3.36
C LYS A 454 7.32 -5.46 3.36
N SER A 455 8.37 -5.89 4.05
CA SER A 455 8.60 -7.29 4.39
C SER A 455 7.41 -7.87 5.18
N HIS A 456 7.22 -9.19 5.20
CA HIS A 456 6.05 -9.77 5.87
C HIS A 456 5.98 -9.44 7.36
N ASP A 457 7.12 -9.40 8.05
CA ASP A 457 7.23 -9.05 9.46
C ASP A 457 6.89 -7.57 9.74
N GLU A 458 7.16 -6.66 8.79
CA GLU A 458 6.90 -5.22 8.93
C GLU A 458 5.60 -4.76 8.25
N ALA A 459 5.02 -5.57 7.37
CA ALA A 459 3.77 -5.28 6.67
C ALA A 459 2.56 -5.35 7.60
N GLY A 460 2.73 -5.93 8.80
CA GLY A 460 1.68 -6.08 9.80
C GLY A 460 0.77 -7.27 9.56
N TYR A 461 1.17 -8.26 8.75
CA TYR A 461 0.41 -9.50 8.60
C TYR A 461 0.32 -10.23 9.94
N PRO A 462 -0.83 -10.84 10.28
CA PRO A 462 -0.90 -11.65 11.49
C PRO A 462 -0.12 -12.95 11.29
N VAL A 463 0.47 -13.47 12.36
CA VAL A 463 1.05 -14.81 12.40
C VAL A 463 -0.06 -15.78 12.77
N ARG A 464 -0.33 -16.73 11.87
CA ARG A 464 -1.21 -17.87 12.11
C ARG A 464 -0.39 -19.03 12.64
N ILE A 465 -0.79 -19.53 13.80
CA ILE A 465 -0.31 -20.76 14.42
C ILE A 465 -1.43 -21.78 14.28
N VAL A 466 -1.27 -22.75 13.39
CA VAL A 466 -2.36 -23.70 13.08
C VAL A 466 -2.61 -24.64 14.26
N LYS A 467 -3.81 -25.19 14.33
CA LYS A 467 -4.14 -26.25 15.28
C LYS A 467 -3.06 -27.35 15.32
N ASP A 468 -2.73 -27.81 16.53
CA ASP A 468 -1.75 -28.86 16.84
C ASP A 468 -0.28 -28.52 16.51
N ALA A 469 0.02 -27.28 16.10
CA ALA A 469 1.34 -26.85 15.61
C ALA A 469 2.49 -27.09 16.60
N VAL A 470 2.24 -26.98 17.90
CA VAL A 470 3.26 -27.07 18.96
C VAL A 470 3.25 -28.44 19.63
N ALA A 471 2.06 -28.92 19.98
CA ALA A 471 1.82 -30.23 20.57
C ALA A 471 0.39 -30.68 20.22
N PRO A 472 0.00 -31.95 20.41
CA PRO A 472 -1.40 -32.35 20.25
C PRO A 472 -2.30 -31.51 21.15
N GLY A 473 -3.26 -30.81 20.57
CA GLY A 473 -4.15 -29.86 21.23
C GLY A 473 -3.54 -28.48 21.51
N VAL A 474 -2.35 -28.16 20.98
CA VAL A 474 -1.66 -26.89 21.24
C VAL A 474 -1.19 -26.23 19.93
N PRO A 475 -1.84 -25.15 19.48
CA PRO A 475 -3.14 -24.69 19.97
C PRO A 475 -4.27 -25.69 19.57
N PHE A 476 -5.38 -25.74 20.30
CA PHE A 476 -6.49 -26.68 20.00
C PHE A 476 -7.36 -26.24 18.82
N GLU A 477 -7.24 -24.97 18.43
CA GLU A 477 -7.78 -24.30 17.24
C GLU A 477 -6.75 -23.28 16.76
N ASP A 478 -6.78 -22.91 15.48
CA ASP A 478 -5.87 -21.89 14.93
C ASP A 478 -5.83 -20.63 15.81
N LEU A 479 -4.63 -20.23 16.20
CA LEU A 479 -4.38 -19.01 16.95
C LEU A 479 -3.77 -17.96 16.02
N LEU A 480 -4.39 -16.78 15.98
CA LEU A 480 -3.92 -15.63 15.24
C LEU A 480 -3.44 -14.56 16.20
N VAL A 481 -2.18 -14.17 16.04
CA VAL A 481 -1.52 -13.12 16.82
C VAL A 481 -0.74 -12.20 15.89
N THR A 482 -0.36 -11.03 16.38
CA THR A 482 0.58 -10.17 15.66
C THR A 482 2.00 -10.73 15.70
N SER A 483 2.89 -10.25 14.82
CA SER A 483 4.28 -10.73 14.66
C SER A 483 5.11 -10.71 15.95
N GLU A 484 4.79 -9.78 16.83
CA GLU A 484 5.57 -9.44 18.02
C GLU A 484 4.99 -10.02 19.29
N HIS A 485 3.83 -10.67 19.20
CA HIS A 485 3.21 -11.34 20.33
C HIS A 485 4.08 -12.48 20.83
N CYS A 486 4.45 -12.44 22.12
CA CYS A 486 5.34 -13.41 22.70
C CYS A 486 4.60 -14.68 23.11
N LEU A 487 5.21 -15.79 22.71
CA LEU A 487 4.81 -17.14 23.04
C LEU A 487 5.73 -17.65 24.15
N PHE A 488 5.20 -18.46 25.06
CA PHE A 488 5.94 -18.92 26.23
C PHE A 488 6.42 -20.36 26.05
N PHE A 489 7.74 -20.53 26.02
CA PHE A 489 8.41 -21.82 25.87
C PHE A 489 9.55 -21.95 26.87
N GLU A 490 9.66 -23.09 27.54
CA GLU A 490 10.82 -23.43 28.39
C GLU A 490 11.16 -22.31 29.41
N ASN A 491 10.13 -21.70 30.00
CA ASN A 491 10.21 -20.57 30.94
C ASN A 491 10.74 -19.25 30.36
N ARG A 492 10.58 -19.03 29.06
CA ARG A 492 11.03 -17.83 28.34
C ARG A 492 9.95 -17.36 27.36
N PHE A 493 9.95 -16.07 27.09
CA PHE A 493 9.14 -15.47 26.03
C PHE A 493 9.94 -15.39 24.74
N ILE A 494 9.27 -15.67 23.61
CA ILE A 494 9.82 -15.52 22.27
C ILE A 494 8.75 -14.97 21.32
N PRO A 495 9.05 -13.95 20.50
CA PRO A 495 8.08 -13.40 19.56
C PRO A 495 7.64 -14.42 18.49
N ALA A 496 6.37 -14.39 18.12
CA ALA A 496 5.79 -15.31 17.15
C ALA A 496 6.51 -15.30 15.79
N ARG A 497 6.99 -14.13 15.31
CA ARG A 497 7.75 -14.02 14.04
C ARG A 497 8.96 -14.96 13.99
N MET A 498 9.61 -15.16 15.13
CA MET A 498 10.88 -15.90 15.18
C MET A 498 10.68 -17.41 15.00
N LEU A 499 9.43 -17.86 15.12
CA LEU A 499 9.02 -19.24 14.97
C LEU A 499 8.29 -19.52 13.65
N VAL A 500 8.22 -18.53 12.74
CA VAL A 500 7.54 -18.66 11.44
C VAL A 500 8.26 -19.65 10.53
N ASN A 501 7.82 -20.91 10.54
CA ASN A 501 8.41 -21.99 9.76
C ASN A 501 7.82 -22.15 8.35
N GLY A 502 6.84 -21.31 7.97
CA GLY A 502 6.18 -21.36 6.67
C GLY A 502 5.30 -22.60 6.47
N ARG A 503 5.03 -23.37 7.54
CA ARG A 503 4.21 -24.59 7.53
C ARG A 503 3.09 -24.46 8.54
N SER A 504 3.37 -24.80 9.80
CA SER A 504 2.43 -24.74 10.91
C SER A 504 2.37 -23.35 11.55
N ILE A 505 3.38 -22.51 11.34
CA ILE A 505 3.43 -21.12 11.81
C ILE A 505 3.83 -20.25 10.62
N PHE A 506 2.94 -19.35 10.18
CA PHE A 506 3.17 -18.53 8.99
C PHE A 506 2.45 -17.18 9.04
N TYR A 507 2.96 -16.20 8.29
CA TYR A 507 2.26 -14.94 8.05
C TYR A 507 1.05 -15.17 7.16
N ASP A 508 -0.14 -14.82 7.65
CA ASP A 508 -1.36 -14.98 6.88
C ASP A 508 -1.60 -13.75 5.98
N THR A 509 -1.18 -13.88 4.72
CA THR A 509 -1.27 -12.82 3.72
C THR A 509 -2.66 -12.62 3.12
N SER A 510 -3.65 -13.42 3.54
CA SER A 510 -5.05 -13.26 3.11
C SER A 510 -5.73 -12.04 3.73
N PHE A 511 -5.19 -11.51 4.84
CA PHE A 511 -5.73 -10.33 5.50
C PHE A 511 -5.35 -9.04 4.76
N ALA A 512 -6.33 -8.16 4.56
CA ALA A 512 -6.09 -6.76 4.17
C ALA A 512 -6.08 -5.83 5.39
N SER A 513 -6.80 -6.23 6.45
CA SER A 513 -6.82 -5.60 7.76
C SER A 513 -7.45 -6.54 8.79
N TYR A 514 -7.27 -6.28 10.08
CA TYR A 514 -7.89 -7.03 11.18
C TYR A 514 -8.06 -6.17 12.44
N GLU A 515 -9.06 -6.50 13.25
CA GLU A 515 -9.16 -6.02 14.63
C GLU A 515 -8.26 -6.86 15.53
N TYR A 516 -7.63 -6.20 16.50
CA TYR A 516 -6.77 -6.83 17.47
C TYR A 516 -7.05 -6.33 18.89
N PHE A 517 -6.76 -7.17 19.85
CA PHE A 517 -7.11 -7.02 21.25
C PHE A 517 -5.92 -7.38 22.13
N HIS A 518 -5.82 -6.76 23.29
CA HIS A 518 -4.92 -7.22 24.33
C HIS A 518 -5.50 -6.98 25.72
N ILE A 519 -4.97 -7.71 26.70
CA ILE A 519 -5.42 -7.71 28.08
C ILE A 519 -4.19 -7.68 28.98
N GLU A 520 -4.22 -6.85 30.00
CA GLU A 520 -3.19 -6.73 31.04
C GLU A 520 -3.73 -7.26 32.36
N THR A 521 -2.83 -7.79 33.18
CA THR A 521 -3.05 -8.14 34.58
C THR A 521 -2.27 -7.19 35.48
N GLU A 522 -2.51 -7.18 36.80
CA GLU A 522 -1.80 -6.25 37.72
C GLU A 522 -0.27 -6.31 37.55
N ASP A 523 0.28 -7.53 37.56
CA ASP A 523 1.65 -7.84 37.16
C ASP A 523 1.66 -8.48 35.77
N HIS A 524 2.72 -8.27 34.98
CA HIS A 524 2.88 -8.98 33.71
C HIS A 524 2.87 -10.48 33.97
N SER A 525 2.05 -11.23 33.25
CA SER A 525 1.74 -12.63 33.53
C SER A 525 1.83 -13.50 32.28
N VAL A 526 2.09 -14.79 32.49
CA VAL A 526 1.86 -15.80 31.45
C VAL A 526 0.38 -16.17 31.49
N ILE A 527 -0.30 -16.11 30.34
CA ILE A 527 -1.70 -16.48 30.17
C ILE A 527 -1.83 -17.59 29.13
N MET A 528 -3.02 -18.16 28.98
CA MET A 528 -3.27 -19.22 28.00
C MET A 528 -4.30 -18.79 26.97
N ALA A 529 -3.92 -18.85 25.68
CA ALA A 529 -4.76 -18.56 24.53
C ALA A 529 -4.83 -19.79 23.61
N ASN A 530 -6.03 -20.30 23.31
CA ASN A 530 -6.24 -21.51 22.51
C ASN A 530 -5.41 -22.73 22.98
N GLY A 531 -5.10 -22.82 24.28
CA GLY A 531 -4.27 -23.89 24.86
C GLY A 531 -2.76 -23.65 24.74
N MET A 532 -2.35 -22.50 24.21
CA MET A 532 -0.96 -22.07 24.10
C MET A 532 -0.64 -21.05 25.19
N LEU A 533 0.49 -21.22 25.89
CA LEU A 533 0.97 -20.22 26.84
C LEU A 533 1.58 -19.04 26.09
N THR A 534 1.14 -17.83 26.45
CA THR A 534 1.52 -16.56 25.83
C THR A 534 1.68 -15.48 26.90
N GLU A 535 2.09 -14.29 26.49
CA GLU A 535 2.14 -13.13 27.38
C GLU A 535 0.76 -12.45 27.57
N SER A 536 0.55 -11.85 28.75
CA SER A 536 -0.38 -10.72 28.93
C SER A 536 0.25 -9.43 28.39
N TYR A 537 -0.47 -8.31 28.40
CA TYR A 537 0.09 -7.05 27.95
C TYR A 537 1.10 -6.50 28.95
N LEU A 538 2.30 -6.14 28.47
CA LEU A 538 3.27 -5.34 29.21
C LEU A 538 3.18 -3.88 28.73
N ASP A 539 2.70 -2.99 29.60
CA ASP A 539 2.64 -1.54 29.32
C ASP A 539 4.06 -0.94 29.32
N THR A 540 4.81 -1.16 28.24
CA THR A 540 6.04 -0.42 27.93
C THR A 540 5.72 1.00 27.46
N GLY A 541 4.44 1.40 27.57
CA GLY A 541 3.90 2.71 27.31
C GLY A 541 3.24 2.88 25.93
N ASN A 542 3.21 1.84 25.11
CA ASN A 542 2.47 1.83 23.85
C ASN A 542 0.93 1.74 24.04
N ARG A 543 0.42 1.83 25.27
CA ARG A 543 -1.00 1.63 25.60
C ARG A 543 -1.94 2.64 24.91
N HIS A 544 -1.41 3.80 24.57
CA HIS A 544 -2.11 4.87 23.86
C HIS A 544 -2.58 4.48 22.44
N VAL A 545 -2.04 3.41 21.86
CA VAL A 545 -2.43 2.87 20.55
C VAL A 545 -3.82 2.21 20.58
N PHE A 546 -4.30 1.82 21.77
CA PHE A 546 -5.55 1.07 21.95
C PHE A 546 -6.72 1.94 22.41
N ARG A 547 -7.92 1.65 21.91
CA ARG A 547 -9.20 2.22 22.38
C ARG A 547 -9.73 1.43 23.59
N GLN A 548 -10.33 2.13 24.56
CA GLN A 548 -10.93 1.55 25.79
C GLN A 548 -12.45 1.78 25.87
N ASP A 549 -13.18 0.83 26.46
CA ASP A 549 -14.65 0.89 26.64
C ASP A 549 -15.10 1.51 28.00
N THR A 550 -14.19 2.08 28.80
CA THR A 550 -14.48 2.56 30.16
C THR A 550 -13.98 3.99 30.44
N ASN A 551 -14.72 4.75 31.26
CA ASN A 551 -14.48 6.16 31.62
C ASN A 551 -13.44 6.37 32.73
N VAL A 552 -12.41 5.52 32.84
CA VAL A 552 -11.46 5.56 33.96
C VAL A 552 -10.16 6.24 33.52
N ILE A 553 -9.80 7.34 34.19
CA ILE A 553 -8.46 7.95 34.12
C ILE A 553 -7.51 7.02 34.89
N THR A 554 -6.74 6.22 34.17
CA THR A 554 -5.68 5.40 34.78
C THR A 554 -4.39 6.21 34.80
N LEU A 555 -3.92 6.56 35.99
CA LEU A 555 -2.56 7.07 36.20
C LEU A 555 -1.61 5.87 36.13
N SER A 556 -1.22 5.44 34.92
CA SER A 556 -0.15 4.43 34.80
C SER A 556 1.15 5.02 35.38
N PRO A 557 1.79 4.38 36.37
CA PRO A 557 3.16 4.68 36.75
C PRO A 557 4.08 4.25 35.59
N ARG A 558 5.23 4.92 35.44
CA ARG A 558 6.40 4.61 34.58
C ARG A 558 6.24 3.40 33.62
N ALA A 559 6.55 3.61 32.33
CA ALA A 559 6.72 2.56 31.33
C ALA A 559 7.51 1.36 31.87
N LYS A 560 6.93 0.16 31.77
CA LYS A 560 7.54 -1.08 32.24
C LYS A 560 8.68 -1.52 31.31
N LEU A 561 9.66 -2.23 31.85
CA LEU A 561 10.80 -2.79 31.11
C LEU A 561 10.74 -4.31 31.11
N TRP A 562 11.10 -4.93 29.99
CA TRP A 562 11.12 -6.39 29.85
C TRP A 562 12.10 -7.04 30.84
N GLU A 563 13.21 -6.38 31.13
CA GLU A 563 14.26 -6.88 32.02
C GLU A 563 13.85 -6.82 33.51
N GLU A 564 12.93 -5.93 33.87
CA GLU A 564 12.55 -5.65 35.26
C GLU A 564 11.16 -6.20 35.61
N ASP A 565 10.19 -6.03 34.72
CA ASP A 565 8.76 -6.17 35.02
C ASP A 565 8.09 -7.38 34.36
N ALA A 566 8.78 -8.09 33.45
CA ALA A 566 8.16 -9.20 32.72
C ALA A 566 8.04 -10.49 33.54
N ALA A 567 6.96 -11.25 33.33
CA ALA A 567 6.71 -12.55 33.98
C ALA A 567 7.84 -13.59 33.73
N ALA A 568 8.56 -13.44 32.63
CA ALA A 568 9.68 -14.27 32.22
C ALA A 568 10.60 -13.49 31.27
N VAL A 569 11.80 -14.01 31.07
CA VAL A 569 12.81 -13.38 30.21
C VAL A 569 12.38 -13.49 28.75
N LEU A 570 12.41 -12.36 28.03
CA LEU A 570 12.37 -12.33 26.56
C LEU A 570 13.72 -12.82 26.02
N ASP A 571 13.72 -13.98 25.37
CA ASP A 571 14.94 -14.59 24.83
C ASP A 571 14.86 -14.69 23.30
N VAL A 572 15.50 -13.73 22.64
CA VAL A 572 15.66 -13.67 21.17
C VAL A 572 17.02 -14.21 20.72
N SER A 573 17.77 -14.86 21.62
CA SER A 573 19.08 -15.43 21.27
C SER A 573 18.92 -16.59 20.29
N ARG A 574 19.89 -16.71 19.37
CA ARG A 574 19.90 -17.79 18.38
C ARG A 574 19.96 -19.16 19.07
N GLU A 575 20.69 -19.25 20.17
CA GLU A 575 20.90 -20.48 20.95
C GLU A 575 19.59 -21.04 21.50
N PHE A 576 18.60 -20.18 21.76
CA PHE A 576 17.26 -20.56 22.19
C PHE A 576 16.28 -20.70 21.02
N ALA A 577 16.23 -19.72 20.13
CA ALA A 577 15.24 -19.64 19.06
C ALA A 577 15.44 -20.70 17.97
N GLU A 578 16.68 -20.96 17.53
CA GLU A 578 16.97 -21.87 16.42
C GLU A 578 16.60 -23.33 16.73
N PRO A 579 16.96 -23.91 17.89
CA PRO A 579 16.53 -25.28 18.24
C PRO A 579 15.01 -25.40 18.37
N LEU A 580 14.33 -24.37 18.90
CA LEU A 580 12.88 -24.37 19.03
C LEU A 580 12.20 -24.30 17.65
N PHE A 581 12.65 -23.41 16.78
CA PHE A 581 12.19 -23.32 15.40
C PHE A 581 12.30 -24.66 14.66
N HIS A 582 13.46 -25.31 14.73
CA HIS A 582 13.69 -26.59 14.06
C HIS A 582 12.77 -27.70 14.58
N ARG A 583 12.54 -27.77 15.90
CA ARG A 583 11.63 -28.73 16.52
C ARG A 583 10.19 -28.54 16.04
N LEU A 584 9.72 -27.30 15.96
CA LEU A 584 8.38 -26.97 15.46
C LEU A 584 8.24 -27.26 13.96
N ASN A 585 9.30 -27.00 13.18
CA ASN A 585 9.32 -27.31 11.75
C ASN A 585 9.36 -28.82 11.45
N GLU A 586 10.10 -29.59 12.25
CA GLU A 586 10.14 -31.06 12.16
C GLU A 586 8.76 -31.64 12.46
N ARG A 587 8.14 -31.19 13.56
CA ARG A 587 6.77 -31.56 13.92
C ARG A 587 5.77 -31.24 12.81
N ALA A 588 5.85 -30.05 12.18
CA ALA A 588 4.99 -29.71 11.05
C ALA A 588 5.14 -30.70 9.89
N GLY A 589 6.35 -31.26 9.71
CA GLY A 589 6.62 -32.35 8.78
C GLY A 589 5.96 -33.67 9.17
N GLU A 590 6.01 -34.04 10.45
CA GLU A 590 5.31 -35.23 10.97
C GLU A 590 3.79 -35.12 10.83
N MET A 591 3.24 -33.90 10.90
CA MET A 591 1.82 -33.61 10.65
C MET A 591 1.43 -33.66 9.17
N GLY A 592 2.39 -33.78 8.25
CA GLY A 592 2.14 -33.79 6.81
C GLY A 592 1.74 -32.43 6.23
N LEU A 593 2.11 -31.32 6.89
CA LEU A 593 1.84 -29.96 6.39
C LEU A 593 2.88 -29.56 5.36
N ASP A 594 2.50 -29.18 4.15
CA ASP A 594 3.46 -28.72 3.13
C ASP A 594 4.07 -27.35 3.46
N PHE A 595 5.24 -27.06 2.90
CA PHE A 595 5.88 -25.76 3.00
C PHE A 595 5.16 -24.74 2.12
N ASN A 596 4.61 -23.70 2.75
CA ASN A 596 3.80 -22.65 2.14
C ASN A 596 4.67 -21.41 1.82
N GLY A 597 5.76 -21.62 1.09
CA GLY A 597 6.71 -20.57 0.72
C GLY A 597 7.73 -21.02 -0.33
N HIS A 598 8.53 -20.08 -0.84
CA HIS A 598 9.71 -20.39 -1.64
C HIS A 598 10.95 -20.27 -0.73
N MET A 599 11.85 -21.27 -0.74
CA MET A 599 13.16 -21.10 -0.11
C MET A 599 14.02 -20.24 -1.03
N PRO A 600 14.36 -19.00 -0.65
CA PRO A 600 15.07 -18.12 -1.55
C PRO A 600 16.49 -18.63 -1.81
N ALA A 601 16.96 -18.52 -3.04
CA ALA A 601 18.34 -18.81 -3.36
C ALA A 601 19.28 -17.81 -2.66
N LEU A 602 20.31 -18.34 -1.99
CA LEU A 602 21.29 -17.54 -1.26
C LEU A 602 22.60 -17.43 -2.04
N THR A 603 23.29 -16.31 -1.90
CA THR A 603 24.66 -16.10 -2.35
C THR A 603 25.54 -15.55 -1.24
N THR A 604 26.79 -15.98 -1.19
CA THR A 604 27.82 -15.39 -0.32
C THR A 604 28.64 -14.32 -1.05
N ASP A 605 28.39 -14.10 -2.34
CA ASP A 605 29.03 -13.03 -3.09
C ASP A 605 28.40 -11.69 -2.72
N ALA A 606 29.20 -10.80 -2.13
CA ALA A 606 28.77 -9.46 -1.78
C ALA A 606 28.65 -8.52 -2.99
N ASP A 607 29.16 -8.90 -4.17
CA ASP A 607 29.34 -7.97 -5.32
C ASP A 607 29.99 -6.65 -4.88
N LEU A 608 31.02 -6.72 -4.02
CA LEU A 608 31.64 -5.54 -3.45
C LEU A 608 32.34 -4.72 -4.54
N HIS A 609 31.95 -3.46 -4.68
CA HIS A 609 32.54 -2.51 -5.62
C HIS A 609 32.51 -1.08 -5.08
N LEU A 610 33.28 -0.18 -5.68
CA LEU A 610 33.18 1.25 -5.36
C LEU A 610 32.45 2.00 -6.48
N ILE A 611 31.75 3.05 -6.11
CA ILE A 611 31.12 3.99 -7.04
C ILE A 611 31.69 5.38 -6.75
N ALA A 612 32.38 5.95 -7.73
CA ALA A 612 32.91 7.32 -7.68
C ALA A 612 31.99 8.31 -8.41
N GLY A 613 32.34 9.60 -8.40
CA GLY A 613 31.59 10.66 -9.09
C GLY A 613 31.24 10.31 -10.55
N ASN A 614 30.08 10.79 -11.02
CA ASN A 614 29.46 10.43 -12.30
C ASN A 614 29.05 8.93 -12.43
N ASN A 615 28.75 8.25 -11.32
CA ASN A 615 28.42 6.81 -11.28
C ASN A 615 29.50 5.90 -11.87
N MET A 616 30.77 6.30 -11.79
CA MET A 616 31.87 5.48 -12.27
C MET A 616 32.07 4.26 -11.37
N LEU A 617 31.88 3.07 -11.95
CA LEU A 617 32.05 1.79 -11.27
C LEU A 617 33.53 1.39 -11.22
N ILE A 618 34.05 1.16 -10.01
CA ILE A 618 35.41 0.66 -9.77
C ILE A 618 35.32 -0.74 -9.18
N ARG A 619 35.74 -1.74 -9.97
CA ARG A 619 35.76 -3.15 -9.55
C ARG A 619 37.01 -3.44 -8.70
N PRO A 620 36.95 -4.45 -7.82
CA PRO A 620 38.14 -4.94 -7.11
C PRO A 620 39.26 -5.28 -8.10
N ALA A 621 40.43 -4.72 -7.88
CA ALA A 621 41.63 -5.06 -8.66
C ALA A 621 42.26 -6.36 -8.14
N ARG A 622 42.14 -6.61 -6.83
CA ARG A 622 42.68 -7.79 -6.16
C ARG A 622 41.99 -8.03 -4.83
N GLN A 623 41.93 -9.29 -4.40
CA GLN A 623 41.58 -9.66 -3.02
C GLN A 623 42.70 -10.54 -2.44
N VAL A 624 43.10 -10.25 -1.19
CA VAL A 624 44.08 -11.05 -0.44
C VAL A 624 43.54 -11.24 0.98
N GLY A 625 43.17 -12.47 1.33
CA GLY A 625 42.47 -12.73 2.59
C GLY A 625 41.17 -11.93 2.68
N ASN A 626 40.98 -11.22 3.78
CA ASN A 626 39.83 -10.34 4.03
C ASN A 626 40.00 -8.92 3.44
N LYS A 627 41.11 -8.60 2.77
CA LYS A 627 41.36 -7.27 2.20
C LYS A 627 41.04 -7.23 0.72
N VAL A 628 40.12 -6.34 0.35
CA VAL A 628 39.72 -6.07 -1.03
C VAL A 628 40.38 -4.77 -1.48
N ILE A 629 41.13 -4.83 -2.57
CA ILE A 629 41.96 -3.74 -3.06
C ILE A 629 41.37 -3.17 -4.35
N PHE A 630 41.18 -1.85 -4.38
CA PHE A 630 40.64 -1.09 -5.50
C PHE A 630 41.70 -0.13 -6.04
N MET A 631 41.73 0.03 -7.35
CA MET A 631 42.53 1.06 -8.01
C MET A 631 41.69 2.32 -8.17
N LEU A 632 42.09 3.41 -7.51
CA LEU A 632 41.41 4.69 -7.54
C LEU A 632 41.99 5.57 -8.66
N PRO A 633 41.19 6.01 -9.64
CA PRO A 633 41.62 6.98 -10.63
C PRO A 633 42.00 8.34 -10.01
N ALA A 634 42.69 9.16 -10.81
CA ALA A 634 42.91 10.56 -10.48
C ALA A 634 41.57 11.31 -10.31
N CYS A 635 41.60 12.38 -9.52
CA CYS A 635 40.48 13.26 -9.17
C CYS A 635 39.33 12.62 -8.38
N VAL A 636 39.45 11.37 -7.91
CA VAL A 636 38.43 10.73 -7.05
C VAL A 636 38.66 11.11 -5.58
N GLY A 637 37.84 12.01 -5.05
CA GLY A 637 37.90 12.45 -3.64
C GLY A 637 36.97 11.69 -2.69
N GLU A 638 35.91 11.07 -3.22
CA GLU A 638 34.90 10.34 -2.46
C GLU A 638 34.44 9.11 -3.25
N VAL A 639 34.02 8.09 -2.51
CA VAL A 639 33.46 6.86 -3.07
C VAL A 639 32.29 6.36 -2.23
N ILE A 640 31.39 5.62 -2.85
CA ILE A 640 30.41 4.78 -2.18
C ILE A 640 30.95 3.35 -2.18
N ILE A 641 31.08 2.74 -1.00
CA ILE A 641 31.28 1.30 -0.85
C ILE A 641 29.92 0.65 -1.09
N ALA A 642 29.77 -0.03 -2.22
CA ALA A 642 28.54 -0.68 -2.63
C ALA A 642 28.67 -2.20 -2.58
N SER A 643 27.66 -2.86 -2.04
CA SER A 643 27.54 -4.31 -1.98
C SER A 643 26.07 -4.72 -2.09
N ARG A 644 25.82 -6.01 -2.29
CA ARG A 644 24.54 -6.61 -1.91
C ARG A 644 24.28 -6.33 -0.43
N SER A 645 23.02 -6.23 -0.08
CA SER A 645 22.55 -6.11 1.30
C SER A 645 21.33 -6.98 1.49
N GLY A 646 21.14 -7.50 2.70
CA GLY A 646 19.96 -8.27 3.07
C GLY A 646 19.78 -8.30 4.57
N ARG A 647 18.62 -8.77 5.03
CA ARG A 647 18.34 -8.94 6.45
C ARG A 647 18.78 -10.33 6.90
N PRO A 648 19.57 -10.46 7.98
CA PRO A 648 19.90 -11.77 8.56
C PRO A 648 18.67 -12.64 8.85
N ALA A 649 17.57 -12.03 9.33
CA ALA A 649 16.28 -12.69 9.54
C ALA A 649 15.69 -13.34 8.27
N ASP A 650 15.99 -12.83 7.08
CA ASP A 650 15.53 -13.41 5.81
C ASP A 650 16.53 -14.42 5.22
N ALA A 651 17.82 -14.14 5.35
CA ALA A 651 18.88 -14.89 4.67
C ALA A 651 19.40 -16.10 5.47
N VAL A 652 19.37 -16.02 6.80
CA VAL A 652 19.78 -17.10 7.71
C VAL A 652 18.54 -17.86 8.19
N GLY A 653 17.52 -17.14 8.64
CA GLY A 653 16.24 -17.68 9.06
C GLY A 653 15.52 -16.78 10.07
N PRO A 654 14.21 -16.98 10.25
CA PRO A 654 13.37 -16.13 11.08
C PRO A 654 13.73 -16.15 12.58
N TYR A 655 14.41 -17.21 13.02
CA TYR A 655 14.95 -17.35 14.38
C TYR A 655 16.16 -16.43 14.66
N ILE A 656 16.52 -15.55 13.73
CA ILE A 656 17.48 -14.46 13.92
C ILE A 656 16.70 -13.15 14.05
N ASP A 657 16.92 -12.42 15.15
CA ASP A 657 16.21 -11.17 15.41
C ASP A 657 16.79 -9.95 14.66
N ASP A 658 18.02 -10.05 14.15
CA ASP A 658 18.63 -8.96 13.39
C ASP A 658 17.91 -8.77 12.03
N ARG A 659 17.03 -7.77 12.01
CA ARG A 659 16.22 -7.35 10.85
C ARG A 659 16.83 -6.17 10.08
N ARG A 660 18.06 -5.77 10.39
CA ARG A 660 18.71 -4.66 9.69
C ARG A 660 19.11 -5.10 8.29
N ASN A 661 19.02 -4.17 7.33
CA ASN A 661 19.53 -4.43 5.99
C ASN A 661 21.06 -4.23 5.97
N LEU A 662 21.82 -5.34 6.07
CA LEU A 662 23.27 -5.33 6.24
C LEU A 662 23.99 -5.66 4.93
N GLY A 663 24.97 -4.84 4.57
CA GLY A 663 25.88 -5.04 3.44
C GLY A 663 27.11 -5.83 3.85
N VAL A 664 28.25 -5.15 4.04
CA VAL A 664 29.51 -5.75 4.49
C VAL A 664 29.96 -5.13 5.82
N LEU A 665 30.56 -5.94 6.69
CA LEU A 665 31.17 -5.47 7.94
C LEU A 665 32.58 -5.01 7.62
N VAL A 666 32.79 -3.70 7.66
CA VAL A 666 34.07 -3.09 7.29
C VAL A 666 34.92 -2.89 8.54
N GLY A 667 36.15 -3.40 8.48
CA GLY A 667 37.21 -3.16 9.45
C GLY A 667 38.13 -2.03 8.98
N GLN A 668 39.44 -2.25 9.03
CA GLN A 668 40.40 -1.21 8.64
C GLN A 668 40.31 -0.83 7.16
N ILE A 669 40.26 0.48 6.88
CA ILE A 669 40.38 1.04 5.53
C ILE A 669 41.74 1.72 5.39
N THR A 670 42.53 1.34 4.38
CA THR A 670 43.87 1.88 4.12
C THR A 670 43.93 2.49 2.73
N LEU A 671 44.35 3.75 2.63
CA LEU A 671 44.63 4.44 1.37
C LEU A 671 46.15 4.47 1.14
N MET A 672 46.58 4.05 -0.04
CA MET A 672 47.99 4.05 -0.46
C MET A 672 48.15 4.95 -1.68
N GLU A 673 48.96 5.98 -1.56
CA GLU A 673 49.27 6.96 -2.61
C GLU A 673 50.79 7.05 -2.81
N ALA A 674 51.23 7.73 -3.87
CA ALA A 674 52.66 7.98 -4.08
C ALA A 674 53.32 8.75 -2.91
N SER A 675 52.53 9.58 -2.20
CA SER A 675 52.98 10.36 -1.04
C SER A 675 53.08 9.56 0.26
N GLY A 676 52.50 8.35 0.33
CA GLY A 676 52.50 7.53 1.54
C GLY A 676 51.25 6.69 1.72
N THR A 677 51.12 6.07 2.89
CA THR A 677 49.97 5.25 3.28
C THR A 677 49.26 5.88 4.49
N SER A 678 47.94 5.99 4.42
CA SER A 678 47.09 6.51 5.50
C SER A 678 45.95 5.54 5.84
N VAL A 679 45.42 5.65 7.06
CA VAL A 679 44.24 4.90 7.51
C VAL A 679 43.04 5.84 7.49
N ILE A 680 41.90 5.36 7.00
CA ILE A 680 40.64 6.09 7.00
C ILE A 680 39.74 5.48 8.08
N ASP A 681 39.48 6.24 9.14
CA ASP A 681 38.71 5.83 10.31
C ASP A 681 37.31 6.48 10.37
N MET A 682 36.93 7.29 9.38
CA MET A 682 35.67 8.07 9.42
C MET A 682 34.42 7.20 9.57
N HIS A 683 34.46 5.95 9.10
CA HIS A 683 33.37 5.00 9.24
C HIS A 683 33.15 4.56 10.70
N LEU A 684 34.16 4.71 11.56
CA LEU A 684 34.11 4.38 12.99
C LEU A 684 33.68 5.58 13.85
N ARG A 685 33.34 6.71 13.25
CA ARG A 685 32.90 7.92 13.96
C ARG A 685 31.38 8.07 13.89
N GLU A 686 30.78 8.67 14.92
CA GLU A 686 29.33 8.90 14.98
C GLU A 686 28.85 9.88 13.90
N ASP A 687 29.70 10.80 13.46
CA ASP A 687 29.44 11.80 12.40
C ASP A 687 29.70 11.26 10.97
N SER A 688 29.80 9.95 10.80
CA SER A 688 30.01 9.32 9.50
C SER A 688 28.90 9.68 8.49
N ALA A 689 29.28 9.85 7.21
CA ALA A 689 28.35 10.11 6.11
C ALA A 689 27.28 9.00 5.95
N GLY A 690 26.27 9.22 5.10
CA GLY A 690 25.14 8.28 4.96
C GLY A 690 25.53 6.86 4.53
N GLY A 691 24.73 5.87 4.96
CA GLY A 691 24.82 4.48 4.49
C GLY A 691 25.63 3.51 5.38
N TRP A 692 25.99 3.93 6.59
CA TRP A 692 26.54 3.06 7.64
C TRP A 692 25.45 2.72 8.67
N SER A 693 25.49 1.50 9.22
CA SER A 693 24.60 1.07 10.33
C SER A 693 24.96 1.79 11.64
N GLY A 694 24.29 1.51 12.76
CA GLY A 694 24.70 1.98 14.09
C GLY A 694 26.14 1.54 14.45
N LEU A 695 26.84 2.31 15.29
CA LEU A 695 28.20 1.96 15.73
C LEU A 695 28.14 0.92 16.86
N GLU A 696 28.32 -0.36 16.51
CA GLU A 696 28.24 -1.47 17.47
C GLU A 696 29.59 -1.84 18.09
N HIS A 697 30.67 -1.57 17.38
CA HIS A 697 32.01 -1.97 17.77
C HIS A 697 33.03 -0.90 17.37
N PRO A 698 34.03 -0.58 18.21
CA PRO A 698 34.97 0.51 17.96
C PRO A 698 35.94 0.26 16.79
N ALA A 699 36.05 -0.99 16.32
CA ALA A 699 37.00 -1.39 15.28
C ALA A 699 36.35 -1.76 13.93
N CYS A 700 35.02 -1.81 13.85
CA CYS A 700 34.34 -2.18 12.62
C CYS A 700 32.89 -1.67 12.59
N ARG A 701 32.34 -1.56 11.38
CA ARG A 701 30.96 -1.11 11.20
C ARG A 701 30.33 -1.68 9.94
N TRP A 702 29.07 -2.07 10.05
CA TRP A 702 28.28 -2.55 8.91
C TRP A 702 27.92 -1.42 7.95
N THR A 703 27.99 -1.68 6.65
CA THR A 703 27.33 -0.86 5.63
C THR A 703 25.85 -1.25 5.51
N THR A 704 25.00 -0.36 5.00
CA THR A 704 23.60 -0.67 4.64
C THR A 704 23.46 -1.00 3.15
N GLY A 705 24.50 -1.58 2.55
CA GLY A 705 24.61 -1.86 1.10
C GLY A 705 25.22 -0.73 0.26
N ARG A 706 25.14 0.53 0.71
CA ARG A 706 25.73 1.69 0.02
C ARG A 706 26.25 2.72 1.02
N ALA A 707 27.52 2.62 1.40
CA ALA A 707 28.11 3.47 2.43
C ALA A 707 29.03 4.54 1.83
N HIS A 708 28.82 5.80 2.21
CA HIS A 708 29.68 6.91 1.78
C HIS A 708 31.03 6.90 2.51
N LEU A 709 32.10 7.13 1.75
CA LEU A 709 33.47 7.23 2.25
C LEU A 709 34.21 8.38 1.56
N SER A 710 34.56 9.41 2.32
CA SER A 710 35.47 10.47 1.89
C SER A 710 36.92 10.00 2.04
N LEU A 711 37.73 10.17 0.99
CA LEU A 711 39.06 9.55 0.90
C LEU A 711 40.19 10.42 1.47
N CYS A 712 39.94 11.70 1.79
CA CYS A 712 40.92 12.63 2.37
C CYS A 712 42.31 12.56 1.70
N ARG A 713 42.33 12.53 0.36
CA ARG A 713 43.54 12.28 -0.44
C ARG A 713 44.55 13.41 -0.33
N SER A 714 45.83 13.06 -0.22
CA SER A 714 46.91 14.05 -0.14
C SER A 714 47.28 14.62 -1.51
N ASN A 715 47.14 13.81 -2.58
CA ASN A 715 47.34 14.26 -3.95
C ASN A 715 46.28 13.62 -4.89
N PRO A 716 45.08 14.24 -4.99
CA PRO A 716 43.97 13.67 -5.74
C PRO A 716 44.29 13.51 -7.24
N ASP A 717 45.24 14.23 -7.81
CA ASP A 717 45.56 14.19 -9.26
C ASP A 717 46.32 12.93 -9.71
N THR A 718 46.60 12.00 -8.79
CA THR A 718 47.34 10.76 -9.07
C THR A 718 46.48 9.52 -8.85
N VAL A 719 46.93 8.36 -9.35
CA VAL A 719 46.30 7.06 -9.06
C VAL A 719 46.63 6.63 -7.63
N GLY A 720 45.63 6.12 -6.91
CA GLY A 720 45.80 5.54 -5.57
C GLY A 720 45.32 4.09 -5.50
N LEU A 721 45.64 3.40 -4.40
CA LEU A 721 45.07 2.10 -4.05
C LEU A 721 44.29 2.23 -2.75
N LEU A 722 43.04 1.76 -2.74
CA LEU A 722 42.22 1.66 -1.53
C LEU A 722 42.11 0.19 -1.14
N SER A 723 42.51 -0.14 0.08
CA SER A 723 42.30 -1.45 0.69
C SER A 723 41.18 -1.34 1.70
N VAL A 724 40.13 -2.14 1.53
CA VAL A 724 39.00 -2.26 2.46
C VAL A 724 39.06 -3.65 3.10
N GLU A 725 39.15 -3.72 4.42
CA GLU A 725 39.04 -4.97 5.16
C GLU A 725 37.57 -5.35 5.37
N VAL A 726 37.18 -6.53 4.89
CA VAL A 726 35.84 -7.10 5.01
C VAL A 726 35.86 -8.21 6.06
N ILE A 727 35.39 -7.92 7.26
CA ILE A 727 35.39 -8.86 8.39
C ILE A 727 34.31 -9.94 8.21
N SER A 728 33.13 -9.52 7.76
CA SER A 728 31.98 -10.40 7.52
C SER A 728 31.13 -9.88 6.37
N ALA A 729 30.46 -10.79 5.68
CA ALA A 729 29.59 -10.51 4.54
C ALA A 729 28.60 -11.66 4.34
N GLY A 730 27.34 -11.31 4.03
CA GLY A 730 26.30 -12.26 3.66
C GLY A 730 25.92 -13.26 4.77
N PRO A 731 25.12 -14.29 4.42
CA PRO A 731 24.56 -14.57 3.10
C PRO A 731 23.55 -13.51 2.63
N TYR A 732 23.34 -13.40 1.32
CA TYR A 732 22.40 -12.48 0.67
C TYR A 732 21.38 -13.25 -0.18
N LEU A 733 20.17 -12.71 -0.31
CA LEU A 733 19.17 -13.23 -1.24
C LEU A 733 19.59 -12.90 -2.69
N LEU A 734 19.49 -13.88 -3.61
CA LEU A 734 19.75 -13.67 -5.03
C LEU A 734 18.57 -12.94 -5.69
N GLU A 735 18.87 -11.85 -6.40
CA GLU A 735 17.87 -11.10 -7.18
C GLU A 735 17.27 -12.00 -8.27
N GLY A 736 16.02 -12.40 -8.03
CA GLY A 736 15.28 -13.44 -8.75
C GLY A 736 14.24 -14.10 -7.84
N ASP A 737 14.57 -14.21 -6.54
CA ASP A 737 13.72 -14.79 -5.48
C ASP A 737 13.27 -13.76 -4.42
N VAL A 738 13.51 -12.47 -4.65
CA VAL A 738 12.73 -11.44 -3.95
C VAL A 738 11.31 -11.62 -4.46
N THR A 739 10.50 -12.37 -3.72
CA THR A 739 9.05 -12.33 -3.83
C THR A 739 8.64 -10.87 -3.67
N LYS A 740 8.50 -10.16 -4.79
CA LYS A 740 7.34 -9.30 -4.97
C LYS A 740 6.17 -10.20 -4.62
N GLY A 741 5.67 -10.06 -3.39
CA GLY A 741 4.58 -10.87 -2.86
C GLY A 741 3.51 -11.01 -3.94
N SER A 742 3.24 -12.26 -4.27
CA SER A 742 2.30 -12.75 -5.27
C SER A 742 1.23 -11.72 -5.70
N LEU A 743 1.42 -11.14 -6.89
CA LEU A 743 0.33 -10.67 -7.74
C LEU A 743 -0.16 -11.85 -8.58
N THR A 744 -0.68 -12.92 -7.96
CA THR A 744 -1.57 -13.89 -8.62
C THR A 744 -2.32 -14.73 -7.58
N ALA A 745 -3.63 -14.86 -7.81
CA ALA A 745 -4.69 -15.56 -7.07
C ALA A 745 -5.30 -14.81 -5.88
#